data_AF-A0A259T8U3-F1
#
_entry.id   AF-A0A259T8U3-F1
#
_cell.length_a   1.000
_cell.length_b   1.000
_cell.length_c   1.000
_cell.angle_alpha   90.00
_cell.angle_beta   90.00
_cell.angle_gamma   90.00
#
_symmetry.space_group_name_H-M   'P 1'
#
loop_
_entity.id
_entity.type
_entity.pdbx_description
1 polymer ?
#
loop_
_entity_poly.entity_id
_entity_poly.type
_entity_poly.pdbx_seq_one_letter_code
_entity_poly.pdbx_strand_id
1 'polypeptide(L)'
;MIKTLRSWWKDSEISNLIGRKKVDFSIFEYGTQIPVEFHVDFSEANQGKAPALGTSQKIVFIYKNQTFEARLQNVDQKSADREALQIRYDSNKELKQFMISQFQATYQYITAKKAENTGKKNIVVPDAQAEYIEFYATGSPFEYRIELITQQGSPNVWWVNQGNTIYAGKTEGVIWAPLKNSNGNYVHHWETMREVKTGDIILHYANKHLRYVSRVIDPAQIAPRPSSFANSNWEEEGRLVRTDYFEISPAIPLELFNQQLMKLNITQGPLNSIGGVNQGYLYRFTIPGLQLIQHLSKDVNWPTFTQFEVANPVIEETITLPEIKDEDVRETVNQIKAFIKQNGFHYPDPLIENFYLSLKTKPFVILAGISGTGKTKLVKLFAESVGATGESGQFTLIPVRPDWNDPSDLIGYQDLSGRFKPGRLTEVMVTASLPVNRNKPYFICLDEMNLARVEHYFSDLLSLLESQRWMDGQIVTEPLIPYASLDRLEDQELYGDLCIPENIYLIGTVNMDETTYPFSKKVLDRANTLEFNHIDLTQLPWSEGDEEQEIVEIAPVSQRFFRADYLNLVNVDAENKELVNRTTNKLVAINQILEEIHAQVGFRIRDTISFYSIYAERFGLLPEDEAFDLQLLQKILPRIQGSHQSVRRVLLKLLKVCLEGESLKVNDLLDDASSLYSRWGAGKEAPAAKYPQSARKLAFMLRRLEEDGFTSFWLS
;
A
#
# COMPACT_ATOMS: atom_id res chain seq x y z
N MET A 1 -2.96 20.74 4.04
CA MET A 1 -3.47 22.05 4.54
C MET A 1 -4.26 22.72 3.42
N ILE A 2 -5.58 22.85 3.58
CA ILE A 2 -6.46 23.36 2.52
C ILE A 2 -6.48 24.89 2.54
N LYS A 3 -6.14 25.51 1.42
CA LYS A 3 -6.13 26.96 1.22
C LYS A 3 -7.37 27.35 0.41
N THR A 4 -8.36 28.00 1.02
CA THR A 4 -9.61 28.42 0.34
C THR A 4 -9.74 29.96 0.32
N LEU A 5 -9.93 30.55 -0.86
CA LEU A 5 -10.17 31.98 -1.01
C LEU A 5 -11.10 32.30 -2.19
N ARG A 6 -12.29 32.84 -1.88
CA ARG A 6 -13.33 33.19 -2.87
C ARG A 6 -13.70 31.98 -3.76
N SER A 7 -13.40 32.06 -5.05
CA SER A 7 -13.65 31.01 -6.04
C SER A 7 -12.43 30.13 -6.30
N TRP A 8 -11.34 30.30 -5.56
CA TRP A 8 -10.13 29.49 -5.65
C TRP A 8 -9.93 28.66 -4.39
N TRP A 9 -9.44 27.44 -4.55
CA TRP A 9 -8.82 26.71 -3.45
C TRP A 9 -7.70 25.80 -3.93
N LYS A 10 -6.84 25.37 -3.01
CA LYS A 10 -5.81 24.36 -3.25
C LYS A 10 -5.78 23.42 -2.06
N ASP A 11 -5.68 22.14 -2.37
CA ASP A 11 -5.31 21.11 -1.42
C ASP A 11 -3.85 20.73 -1.65
N SER A 12 -2.99 20.99 -0.66
CA SER A 12 -1.56 20.69 -0.75
C SER A 12 -1.26 19.18 -0.76
N GLU A 13 -2.25 18.33 -0.51
CA GLU A 13 -2.11 16.86 -0.56
C GLU A 13 -2.28 16.32 -1.99
N ILE A 14 -2.87 17.11 -2.89
CA ILE A 14 -2.99 16.76 -4.31
C ILE A 14 -1.69 17.15 -5.04
N SER A 15 -0.91 16.14 -5.42
CA SER A 15 0.38 16.33 -6.10
C SER A 15 0.24 17.17 -7.36
N ASN A 16 1.18 18.11 -7.54
CA ASN A 16 1.26 19.05 -8.67
C ASN A 16 0.07 20.01 -8.84
N LEU A 17 -0.91 20.04 -7.93
CA LEU A 17 -2.01 21.00 -8.01
C LEU A 17 -1.52 22.42 -7.71
N ILE A 18 -1.67 23.30 -8.70
CA ILE A 18 -1.39 24.74 -8.59
C ILE A 18 -2.59 25.44 -7.94
N GLY A 19 -3.80 25.05 -8.34
CA GLY A 19 -5.03 25.55 -7.74
C GLY A 19 -6.26 25.07 -8.51
N ARG A 20 -7.41 25.07 -7.83
CA ARG A 20 -8.72 24.79 -8.37
C ARG A 20 -9.55 26.07 -8.37
N LYS A 21 -10.21 26.35 -9.50
CA LYS A 21 -11.08 27.51 -9.73
C LYS A 21 -12.51 27.06 -9.95
N LYS A 22 -13.44 27.52 -9.11
CA LYS A 22 -14.90 27.45 -9.33
C LYS A 22 -15.27 28.23 -10.60
N VAL A 23 -15.95 27.56 -11.54
CA VAL A 23 -16.36 28.14 -12.81
C VAL A 23 -17.39 29.25 -12.56
N ASP A 24 -17.16 30.39 -13.19
CA ASP A 24 -18.05 31.53 -13.20
C ASP A 24 -18.08 32.13 -14.62
N PHE A 25 -18.83 33.22 -14.81
CA PHE A 25 -18.99 33.81 -16.14
C PHE A 25 -17.66 34.23 -16.80
N SER A 26 -16.64 34.60 -16.01
CA SER A 26 -15.37 35.10 -16.55
C SER A 26 -14.64 34.05 -17.40
N ILE A 27 -14.76 32.77 -17.02
CA ILE A 27 -14.19 31.62 -17.75
C ILE A 27 -14.74 31.52 -19.18
N PHE A 28 -15.98 31.95 -19.41
CA PHE A 28 -16.59 31.88 -20.75
C PHE A 28 -16.25 33.09 -21.63
N GLU A 29 -15.71 34.16 -21.06
CA GLU A 29 -15.58 35.45 -21.74
C GLU A 29 -14.13 35.92 -21.90
N TYR A 30 -13.32 35.87 -20.84
CA TYR A 30 -11.97 36.45 -20.85
C TYR A 30 -10.92 35.66 -20.09
N GLY A 31 -11.30 34.79 -19.15
CA GLY A 31 -10.37 33.95 -18.37
C GLY A 31 -10.60 34.07 -16.87
N THR A 32 -9.53 34.18 -16.09
CA THR A 32 -9.64 34.29 -14.62
C THR A 32 -8.53 35.14 -14.02
N GLN A 33 -8.85 35.86 -12.95
CA GLN A 33 -7.86 36.51 -12.10
C GLN A 33 -7.34 35.51 -11.05
N ILE A 34 -6.02 35.52 -10.84
CA ILE A 34 -5.34 34.69 -9.83
C ILE A 34 -5.21 35.53 -8.54
N PRO A 35 -5.76 35.07 -7.40
CA PRO A 35 -5.57 35.77 -6.13
C PRO A 35 -4.10 35.81 -5.71
N VAL A 36 -3.69 36.86 -4.98
CA VAL A 36 -2.29 37.10 -4.57
C VAL A 36 -1.69 35.90 -3.85
N GLU A 37 -2.51 35.24 -3.04
CA GLU A 37 -2.14 34.06 -2.29
C GLU A 37 -1.66 32.95 -3.22
N PHE A 38 -2.25 32.78 -4.41
CA PHE A 38 -1.88 31.75 -5.40
C PHE A 38 -0.73 32.17 -6.32
N HIS A 39 -0.19 33.39 -6.20
CA HIS A 39 0.92 33.84 -7.06
C HIS A 39 2.19 33.02 -6.83
N VAL A 40 2.44 32.60 -5.59
CA VAL A 40 3.57 31.72 -5.24
C VAL A 40 3.42 30.37 -5.94
N ASP A 41 2.23 29.78 -5.92
CA ASP A 41 1.95 28.48 -6.54
C ASP A 41 2.19 28.52 -8.06
N PHE A 42 1.76 29.58 -8.74
CA PHE A 42 2.01 29.78 -10.17
C PHE A 42 3.47 30.14 -10.48
N SER A 43 4.16 30.84 -9.58
CA SER A 43 5.58 31.15 -9.71
C SER A 43 6.43 29.88 -9.59
N GLU A 44 6.15 29.03 -8.60
CA GLU A 44 6.80 27.72 -8.42
C GLU A 44 6.60 26.82 -9.65
N ALA A 45 5.36 26.72 -10.15
CA ALA A 45 5.07 25.97 -11.37
C ALA A 45 5.84 26.51 -12.61
N ASN A 46 6.19 27.79 -12.61
CA ASN A 46 6.97 28.43 -13.67
C ASN A 46 8.48 28.52 -13.35
N GLN A 47 8.96 27.77 -12.35
CA GLN A 47 10.37 27.77 -11.92
C GLN A 47 10.87 29.17 -11.53
N GLY A 48 10.04 29.94 -10.81
CA GLY A 48 10.34 31.31 -10.37
C GLY A 48 10.17 32.39 -11.44
N LYS A 49 9.73 32.04 -12.66
CA LYS A 49 9.51 33.00 -13.75
C LYS A 49 8.09 33.55 -13.71
N ALA A 50 7.96 34.87 -13.71
CA ALA A 50 6.69 35.57 -13.83
C ALA A 50 6.81 36.72 -14.85
N PRO A 51 5.72 37.08 -15.55
CA PRO A 51 5.72 38.26 -16.41
C PRO A 51 5.96 39.54 -15.57
N ALA A 52 6.81 40.43 -16.08
CA ALA A 52 7.04 41.74 -15.48
C ALA A 52 5.76 42.58 -15.47
N LEU A 53 5.66 43.55 -14.56
CA LEU A 53 4.50 44.43 -14.42
C LEU A 53 4.15 45.10 -15.76
N GLY A 54 2.89 44.95 -16.20
CA GLY A 54 2.39 45.46 -17.47
C GLY A 54 2.68 44.58 -18.69
N THR A 55 3.32 43.43 -18.53
CA THR A 55 3.66 42.51 -19.63
C THR A 55 2.81 41.23 -19.61
N SER A 56 2.80 40.51 -20.74
CA SER A 56 2.10 39.24 -20.90
C SER A 56 3.05 38.15 -21.38
N GLN A 57 2.96 36.97 -20.78
CA GLN A 57 3.66 35.77 -21.20
C GLN A 57 2.67 34.78 -21.83
N LYS A 58 3.03 34.11 -22.92
CA LYS A 58 2.22 33.02 -23.48
C LYS A 58 2.26 31.80 -22.56
N ILE A 59 1.12 31.17 -22.36
CA ILE A 59 0.98 29.91 -21.61
C ILE A 59 0.21 28.89 -22.46
N VAL A 60 0.42 27.61 -22.20
CA VAL A 60 -0.27 26.51 -22.88
C VAL A 60 -1.07 25.70 -21.86
N PHE A 61 -2.34 25.47 -22.15
CA PHE A 61 -3.18 24.53 -21.42
C PHE A 61 -3.19 23.17 -22.11
N ILE A 62 -2.91 22.12 -21.37
CA ILE A 62 -2.93 20.74 -21.85
C ILE A 62 -4.15 20.05 -21.24
N TYR A 63 -5.11 19.65 -22.06
CA TYR A 63 -6.27 18.86 -21.64
C TYR A 63 -6.30 17.56 -22.44
N LYS A 64 -6.11 16.42 -21.76
CA LYS A 64 -5.93 15.11 -22.40
C LYS A 64 -4.81 15.18 -23.45
N ASN A 65 -5.15 15.08 -24.75
CA ASN A 65 -4.21 15.15 -25.87
C ASN A 65 -4.35 16.45 -26.69
N GLN A 66 -5.07 17.46 -26.18
CA GLN A 66 -5.29 18.75 -26.84
C GLN A 66 -4.56 19.87 -26.10
N THR A 67 -4.03 20.83 -26.87
CA THR A 67 -3.33 21.99 -26.34
C THR A 67 -4.04 23.28 -26.74
N PHE A 68 -4.24 24.18 -25.78
CA PHE A 68 -4.87 25.48 -26.02
C PHE A 68 -3.95 26.63 -25.58
N GLU A 69 -3.81 27.66 -26.42
CA GLU A 69 -3.03 28.85 -26.08
C GLU A 69 -3.81 29.83 -25.19
N ALA A 70 -3.17 30.33 -24.14
CA ALA A 70 -3.63 31.45 -23.32
C ALA A 70 -2.46 32.41 -22.99
N ARG A 71 -2.72 33.45 -22.20
CA ARG A 71 -1.70 34.41 -21.73
C ARG A 71 -1.77 34.60 -20.24
N LEU A 72 -0.63 34.61 -19.56
CA LEU A 72 -0.48 35.05 -18.19
C LEU A 72 -0.05 36.53 -18.19
N GLN A 73 -0.84 37.42 -17.61
CA GLN A 73 -0.60 38.87 -17.59
C GLN A 73 -0.39 39.34 -16.16
N ASN A 74 0.64 40.15 -15.91
CA ASN A 74 0.78 40.89 -14.66
C ASN A 74 0.31 42.33 -14.88
N VAL A 75 -0.79 42.74 -14.23
CA VAL A 75 -1.42 44.06 -14.42
C VAL A 75 -1.34 44.87 -13.14
N ASP A 76 -0.92 46.13 -13.29
CA ASP A 76 -0.95 47.15 -12.23
C ASP A 76 -2.38 47.67 -12.02
N GLN A 77 -3.03 47.32 -10.89
CA GLN A 77 -4.33 47.86 -10.54
C GLN A 77 -4.18 49.18 -9.77
N LYS A 78 -4.03 50.27 -10.52
CA LYS A 78 -3.91 51.66 -10.01
C LYS A 78 -5.01 52.10 -9.02
N SER A 79 -6.17 51.44 -9.02
CA SER A 79 -7.29 51.74 -8.12
C SER A 79 -7.24 50.99 -6.78
N ALA A 80 -6.38 49.97 -6.64
CA ALA A 80 -6.34 49.08 -5.47
C ALA A 80 -4.93 48.93 -4.86
N ASP A 81 -3.92 49.62 -5.41
CA ASP A 81 -2.52 49.60 -4.97
C ASP A 81 -1.95 48.18 -4.84
N ARG A 82 -2.25 47.31 -5.82
CA ARG A 82 -1.89 45.88 -5.85
C ARG A 82 -1.60 45.39 -7.27
N GLU A 83 -0.67 44.45 -7.38
CA GLU A 83 -0.42 43.67 -8.61
C GLU A 83 -1.47 42.55 -8.77
N ALA A 84 -1.91 42.30 -10.00
CA ALA A 84 -2.87 41.25 -10.32
C ALA A 84 -2.38 40.36 -11.46
N LEU A 85 -2.08 39.09 -11.15
CA LEU A 85 -1.88 38.06 -12.17
C LEU A 85 -3.23 37.61 -12.74
N GLN A 86 -3.33 37.55 -14.06
CA GLN A 86 -4.53 37.13 -14.78
C GLN A 86 -4.18 36.12 -15.87
N ILE A 87 -4.97 35.06 -15.96
CA ILE A 87 -4.98 34.17 -17.11
C ILE A 87 -6.03 34.71 -18.09
N ARG A 88 -5.59 35.04 -19.30
CA ARG A 88 -6.39 35.68 -20.35
C ARG A 88 -6.35 34.88 -21.64
N TYR A 89 -7.51 34.62 -22.21
CA TYR A 89 -7.66 33.96 -23.51
C TYR A 89 -8.75 34.62 -24.36
N ASP A 90 -8.93 35.93 -24.20
CA ASP A 90 -9.92 36.75 -24.89
C ASP A 90 -9.89 36.58 -26.41
N SER A 91 -8.69 36.45 -26.99
CA SER A 91 -8.47 36.29 -28.42
C SER A 91 -8.62 34.85 -28.93
N ASN A 92 -8.64 33.85 -28.04
CA ASN A 92 -8.73 32.44 -28.42
C ASN A 92 -10.21 31.99 -28.42
N LYS A 93 -10.85 32.10 -29.60
CA LYS A 93 -12.26 31.71 -29.78
C LYS A 93 -12.47 30.20 -29.58
N GLU A 94 -11.48 29.39 -29.94
CA GLU A 94 -11.53 27.93 -29.83
C GLU A 94 -11.58 27.50 -28.36
N LEU A 95 -10.68 28.03 -27.52
CA LEU A 95 -10.68 27.76 -26.09
C LEU A 95 -11.97 28.23 -25.41
N LYS A 96 -12.54 29.38 -25.81
CA LYS A 96 -13.84 29.83 -25.28
C LYS A 96 -14.97 28.87 -25.63
N GLN A 97 -15.07 28.46 -26.90
CA GLN A 97 -16.08 27.49 -27.32
C GLN A 97 -15.89 26.14 -26.65
N PHE A 98 -14.63 25.72 -26.47
CA PHE A 98 -14.28 24.53 -25.72
C PHE A 98 -14.78 24.61 -24.27
N MET A 99 -14.48 25.69 -23.54
CA MET A 99 -14.97 25.88 -22.15
C MET A 99 -16.50 25.91 -22.06
N ILE A 100 -17.19 26.57 -22.99
CA ILE A 100 -18.67 26.57 -23.06
C ILE A 100 -19.19 25.16 -23.32
N SER A 101 -18.55 24.39 -24.21
CA SER A 101 -18.95 23.03 -24.55
C SER A 101 -18.81 22.05 -23.40
N GLN A 102 -17.83 22.25 -22.51
CA GLN A 102 -17.56 21.37 -21.38
C GLN A 102 -18.41 21.74 -20.15
N PHE A 103 -18.59 23.02 -19.85
CA PHE A 103 -19.35 23.50 -18.69
C PHE A 103 -20.77 23.96 -19.06
N GLN A 104 -21.51 23.13 -19.79
CA GLN A 104 -22.83 23.49 -20.31
C GLN A 104 -23.82 23.82 -19.21
N ALA A 105 -23.80 23.09 -18.09
CA ALA A 105 -24.73 23.28 -16.99
C ALA A 105 -24.54 24.65 -16.33
N THR A 106 -23.30 25.01 -15.98
CA THR A 106 -22.99 26.34 -15.42
C THR A 106 -23.26 27.44 -16.44
N TYR A 107 -22.91 27.24 -17.72
CA TYR A 107 -23.16 28.22 -18.77
C TYR A 107 -24.65 28.51 -18.97
N GLN A 108 -25.48 27.46 -19.06
CA GLN A 108 -26.93 27.60 -19.20
C GLN A 108 -27.56 28.26 -17.98
N TYR A 109 -27.16 27.84 -16.77
CA TYR A 109 -27.64 28.43 -15.51
C TYR A 109 -27.33 29.93 -15.44
N ILE A 110 -26.08 30.31 -15.70
CA ILE A 110 -25.67 31.73 -15.66
C ILE A 110 -26.38 32.52 -16.76
N THR A 111 -26.51 31.98 -17.97
CA THR A 111 -27.16 32.65 -19.10
C THR A 111 -28.65 32.85 -18.86
N ALA A 112 -29.35 31.85 -18.33
CA ALA A 112 -30.75 31.96 -17.93
C ALA A 112 -30.95 33.02 -16.83
N LYS A 113 -30.11 32.99 -15.78
CA LYS A 113 -30.16 33.98 -14.69
C LYS A 113 -29.81 35.39 -15.15
N LYS A 114 -28.94 35.57 -16.15
CA LYS A 114 -28.68 36.87 -16.78
C LYS A 114 -29.86 37.40 -17.57
N ALA A 115 -30.63 36.53 -18.23
CA ALA A 115 -31.85 36.93 -18.94
C ALA A 115 -32.97 37.36 -17.98
N GLU A 116 -33.03 36.75 -16.78
CA GLU A 116 -34.00 37.09 -15.73
C GLU A 116 -33.62 38.34 -14.90
N ASN A 117 -32.33 38.63 -14.73
CA ASN A 117 -31.83 39.78 -13.96
C ASN A 117 -31.21 40.85 -14.85
N THR A 118 -31.93 41.96 -15.07
CA THR A 118 -31.42 43.19 -15.68
C THR A 118 -30.56 44.05 -14.73
N GLY A 119 -30.23 43.56 -13.53
CA GLY A 119 -29.45 44.27 -12.51
C GLY A 119 -28.03 43.72 -12.31
N LYS A 120 -27.06 44.62 -12.03
CA LYS A 120 -25.61 44.40 -11.82
C LYS A 120 -25.23 43.54 -10.58
N LYS A 121 -26.00 42.51 -10.21
CA LYS A 121 -25.58 41.56 -9.14
C LYS A 121 -24.79 40.41 -9.77
N ASN A 122 -23.64 40.09 -9.20
CA ASN A 122 -22.85 38.92 -9.58
C ASN A 122 -23.69 37.65 -9.37
N ILE A 123 -23.86 36.87 -10.43
CA ILE A 123 -24.60 35.60 -10.38
C ILE A 123 -23.68 34.57 -9.76
N VAL A 124 -24.08 34.03 -8.61
CA VAL A 124 -23.36 32.96 -7.91
C VAL A 124 -24.04 31.64 -8.23
N VAL A 125 -23.25 30.67 -8.67
CA VAL A 125 -23.69 29.30 -8.92
C VAL A 125 -23.76 28.56 -7.57
N PRO A 126 -24.90 27.94 -7.19
CA PRO A 126 -25.01 27.14 -5.97
C PRO A 126 -23.93 26.06 -5.90
N ASP A 127 -23.43 25.73 -4.70
CA ASP A 127 -22.35 24.74 -4.56
C ASP A 127 -22.73 23.34 -5.05
N ALA A 128 -24.00 22.95 -4.88
CA ALA A 128 -24.54 21.70 -5.44
C ALA A 128 -24.55 21.64 -6.97
N GLN A 129 -24.30 22.78 -7.64
CA GLN A 129 -24.30 22.95 -9.08
C GLN A 129 -22.96 23.51 -9.60
N ALA A 130 -21.94 23.58 -8.75
CA ALA A 130 -20.68 24.20 -9.09
C ALA A 130 -19.81 23.26 -9.94
N GLU A 131 -19.29 23.80 -11.03
CA GLU A 131 -18.27 23.15 -11.86
C GLU A 131 -16.90 23.79 -11.57
N TYR A 132 -15.80 23.08 -11.85
CA TYR A 132 -14.45 23.50 -11.49
C TYR A 132 -13.43 23.26 -12.60
N ILE A 133 -12.38 24.10 -12.62
CA ILE A 133 -11.17 23.90 -13.42
C ILE A 133 -10.00 23.72 -12.46
N GLU A 134 -9.25 22.65 -12.62
CA GLU A 134 -7.99 22.42 -11.90
C GLU A 134 -6.80 22.73 -12.79
N PHE A 135 -5.76 23.32 -12.20
CA PHE A 135 -4.50 23.62 -12.86
C PHE A 135 -3.39 22.82 -12.20
N TYR A 136 -2.66 22.04 -13.00
CA TYR A 136 -1.55 21.20 -12.57
C TYR A 136 -0.23 21.67 -13.20
N ALA A 137 0.83 21.62 -12.40
CA ALA A 137 2.19 21.82 -12.87
C ALA A 137 2.62 20.64 -13.75
N THR A 138 3.34 20.94 -14.82
CA THR A 138 3.84 19.96 -15.80
C THR A 138 5.35 19.73 -15.69
N GLY A 139 6.04 20.53 -14.87
CA GLY A 139 7.50 20.62 -14.82
C GLY A 139 8.09 21.60 -15.84
N SER A 140 7.35 21.93 -16.90
CA SER A 140 7.72 22.94 -17.90
C SER A 140 7.15 24.31 -17.55
N PRO A 141 7.94 25.40 -17.55
CA PRO A 141 7.44 26.72 -17.23
C PRO A 141 6.43 27.20 -18.28
N PHE A 142 5.34 27.83 -17.82
CA PHE A 142 4.25 28.34 -18.66
C PHE A 142 3.39 27.26 -19.36
N GLU A 143 3.50 25.99 -18.95
CA GLU A 143 2.63 24.90 -19.40
C GLU A 143 1.85 24.32 -18.23
N TYR A 144 0.52 24.31 -18.34
CA TYR A 144 -0.37 23.82 -17.29
C TYR A 144 -1.26 22.71 -17.83
N ARG A 145 -1.25 21.56 -17.16
CA ARG A 145 -2.26 20.52 -17.41
C ARG A 145 -3.54 20.94 -16.71
N ILE A 146 -4.66 20.96 -17.43
CA ILE A 146 -5.95 21.32 -16.85
C ILE A 146 -6.86 20.11 -16.75
N GLU A 147 -7.67 20.05 -15.71
CA GLU A 147 -8.78 19.10 -15.58
C GLU A 147 -10.10 19.85 -15.37
N LEU A 148 -11.18 19.35 -15.98
CA LEU A 148 -12.49 20.00 -15.99
C LEU A 148 -13.48 19.13 -15.22
N ILE A 149 -13.99 19.64 -14.11
CA ILE A 149 -14.98 18.97 -13.26
C ILE A 149 -16.35 19.53 -13.60
N THR A 150 -17.15 18.78 -14.37
CA THR A 150 -18.44 19.23 -14.93
C THR A 150 -19.63 18.60 -14.20
N GLN A 151 -20.82 19.19 -14.35
CA GLN A 151 -22.10 18.70 -13.85
C GLN A 151 -22.75 17.66 -14.76
N GLN A 152 -22.26 17.49 -15.99
CA GLN A 152 -22.49 16.27 -16.76
C GLN A 152 -21.65 15.13 -16.15
N GLY A 153 -21.87 14.90 -14.85
CA GLY A 153 -21.58 13.65 -14.22
C GLY A 153 -22.49 12.61 -14.86
N SER A 154 -21.88 11.50 -15.24
CA SER A 154 -22.52 10.26 -15.63
C SER A 154 -23.83 9.98 -14.85
N PRO A 155 -24.86 9.41 -15.49
CA PRO A 155 -26.16 9.16 -14.86
C PRO A 155 -26.02 8.35 -13.58
N ASN A 156 -26.87 8.60 -12.58
CA ASN A 156 -26.87 7.75 -11.39
C ASN A 156 -27.38 6.36 -11.79
N VAL A 157 -26.80 5.33 -11.18
CA VAL A 157 -27.25 3.96 -11.37
C VAL A 157 -28.03 3.53 -10.13
N TRP A 158 -29.18 2.92 -10.36
CA TRP A 158 -30.08 2.43 -9.34
C TRP A 158 -30.31 0.94 -9.50
N TRP A 159 -30.60 0.26 -8.40
CA TRP A 159 -30.99 -1.15 -8.40
C TRP A 159 -32.37 -1.30 -7.78
N VAL A 160 -33.29 -1.95 -8.50
CA VAL A 160 -34.65 -2.20 -8.01
C VAL A 160 -34.92 -3.70 -7.88
N ASN A 161 -35.41 -4.11 -6.70
CA ASN A 161 -35.87 -5.46 -6.44
C ASN A 161 -37.37 -5.56 -6.73
N GLN A 162 -37.73 -6.28 -7.80
CA GLN A 162 -39.11 -6.44 -8.22
C GLN A 162 -39.48 -7.92 -8.21
N GLY A 163 -40.45 -8.29 -7.37
CA GLY A 163 -41.01 -9.65 -7.35
C GLY A 163 -42.07 -9.82 -8.43
N ASN A 164 -43.32 -10.04 -8.01
CA ASN A 164 -44.46 -10.28 -8.90
C ASN A 164 -44.89 -9.05 -9.74
N THR A 165 -44.35 -7.86 -9.48
CA THR A 165 -44.73 -6.60 -10.12
C THR A 165 -43.89 -6.22 -11.34
N ILE A 166 -42.85 -6.99 -11.67
CA ILE A 166 -41.92 -6.65 -12.76
C ILE A 166 -42.60 -6.62 -14.14
N TYR A 167 -43.57 -7.49 -14.38
CA TYR A 167 -44.26 -7.57 -15.67
C TYR A 167 -45.23 -6.40 -15.87
N ALA A 168 -45.98 -6.03 -14.80
CA ALA A 168 -46.86 -4.87 -14.79
C ALA A 168 -46.09 -3.55 -14.96
N GLY A 169 -44.96 -3.40 -14.25
CA GLY A 169 -44.07 -2.26 -14.38
C GLY A 169 -43.46 -2.11 -15.77
N LYS A 170 -43.05 -3.23 -16.41
CA LYS A 170 -42.58 -3.24 -17.81
C LYS A 170 -43.68 -2.79 -18.77
N THR A 171 -44.89 -3.35 -18.67
CA THR A 171 -45.99 -3.05 -19.61
C THR A 171 -46.44 -1.59 -19.57
N GLU A 172 -46.34 -0.95 -18.41
CA GLU A 172 -46.71 0.46 -18.25
C GLU A 172 -45.52 1.42 -18.31
N GLY A 173 -44.28 0.93 -18.34
CA GLY A 173 -43.08 1.75 -18.38
C GLY A 173 -42.85 2.54 -17.08
N VAL A 174 -43.15 1.94 -15.92
CA VAL A 174 -43.08 2.63 -14.63
C VAL A 174 -42.43 1.78 -13.52
N ILE A 175 -41.87 2.46 -12.52
CA ILE A 175 -41.63 1.92 -11.19
C ILE A 175 -42.44 2.72 -10.17
N TRP A 176 -43.04 2.03 -9.19
CA TRP A 176 -43.89 2.66 -8.18
C TRP A 176 -43.60 2.11 -6.77
N ALA A 177 -43.61 2.99 -5.76
CA ALA A 177 -43.53 2.60 -4.35
C ALA A 177 -44.46 3.47 -3.47
N PRO A 178 -45.03 2.93 -2.38
CA PRO A 178 -45.94 3.68 -1.50
C PRO A 178 -45.19 4.74 -0.67
N LEU A 179 -45.91 5.77 -0.21
CA LEU A 179 -45.31 6.83 0.64
C LEU A 179 -45.09 6.38 2.10
N LYS A 180 -45.95 5.47 2.59
CA LYS A 180 -45.92 4.95 3.97
C LYS A 180 -46.15 3.44 3.96
N ASN A 181 -45.69 2.78 5.02
CA ASN A 181 -45.97 1.36 5.19
C ASN A 181 -47.35 1.20 5.82
N SER A 182 -47.87 -0.03 5.89
CA SER A 182 -49.17 -0.35 6.50
C SER A 182 -49.31 0.06 7.97
N ASN A 183 -48.22 0.50 8.62
CA ASN A 183 -48.18 0.98 10.00
C ASN A 183 -48.01 2.52 10.09
N GLY A 184 -48.06 3.25 8.97
CA GLY A 184 -47.98 4.71 8.93
C GLY A 184 -46.57 5.32 9.01
N ASN A 185 -45.51 4.49 9.01
CA ASN A 185 -44.12 4.93 9.10
C ASN A 185 -43.49 5.14 7.71
N TYR A 186 -42.61 6.13 7.59
CA TYR A 186 -41.76 6.36 6.42
C TYR A 186 -40.66 5.29 6.34
N VAL A 187 -40.44 4.70 5.17
CA VAL A 187 -39.40 3.69 4.94
C VAL A 187 -38.29 4.30 4.08
N HIS A 188 -37.05 4.22 4.57
CA HIS A 188 -35.86 4.86 3.99
C HIS A 188 -35.66 4.56 2.49
N HIS A 189 -35.95 3.33 2.03
CA HIS A 189 -35.84 2.92 0.62
C HIS A 189 -36.88 3.57 -0.33
N TRP A 190 -37.99 4.09 0.20
CA TRP A 190 -38.98 4.82 -0.60
C TRP A 190 -38.66 6.31 -0.68
N GLU A 191 -37.96 6.84 0.32
CA GLU A 191 -37.44 8.20 0.27
C GLU A 191 -36.42 8.38 -0.87
N THR A 192 -35.61 7.35 -1.13
CA THR A 192 -34.58 7.34 -2.17
C THR A 192 -35.15 7.59 -3.59
N MET A 193 -36.42 7.27 -3.85
CA MET A 193 -37.05 7.60 -5.13
C MET A 193 -37.08 9.11 -5.43
N ARG A 194 -37.02 10.00 -4.42
CA ARG A 194 -36.93 11.47 -4.64
C ARG A 194 -35.66 11.87 -5.38
N GLU A 195 -34.61 11.06 -5.28
CA GLU A 195 -33.28 11.38 -5.80
C GLU A 195 -33.13 10.98 -7.27
N VAL A 196 -34.07 10.19 -7.80
CA VAL A 196 -34.06 9.69 -9.18
C VAL A 196 -34.33 10.84 -10.15
N LYS A 197 -33.40 11.06 -11.09
CA LYS A 197 -33.43 12.14 -12.09
C LYS A 197 -33.67 11.59 -13.50
N THR A 198 -34.18 12.43 -14.38
CA THR A 198 -34.24 12.13 -15.82
C THR A 198 -32.85 11.80 -16.34
N GLY A 199 -32.73 10.69 -17.06
CA GLY A 199 -31.47 10.19 -17.60
C GLY A 199 -30.77 9.13 -16.74
N ASP A 200 -31.19 8.93 -15.49
CA ASP A 200 -30.64 7.88 -14.63
C ASP A 200 -30.92 6.47 -15.19
N ILE A 201 -30.13 5.49 -14.74
CA ILE A 201 -30.23 4.08 -15.15
C ILE A 201 -30.75 3.24 -14.00
N ILE A 202 -31.69 2.33 -14.26
CA ILE A 202 -32.25 1.42 -13.26
C ILE A 202 -32.05 -0.03 -13.69
N LEU A 203 -31.43 -0.83 -12.83
CA LEU A 203 -31.23 -2.27 -12.96
C LEU A 203 -32.39 -3.02 -12.28
N HIS A 204 -33.09 -3.88 -13.03
CA HIS A 204 -34.27 -4.60 -12.55
C HIS A 204 -33.96 -6.05 -12.20
N TYR A 205 -33.95 -6.34 -10.90
CA TYR A 205 -33.68 -7.67 -10.36
C TYR A 205 -34.97 -8.39 -9.95
N ALA A 206 -35.14 -9.61 -10.44
CA ALA A 206 -36.28 -10.48 -10.12
C ALA A 206 -35.93 -11.96 -10.27
N ASN A 207 -36.45 -12.80 -9.36
CA ASN A 207 -36.31 -14.27 -9.43
C ASN A 207 -34.85 -14.71 -9.58
N LYS A 208 -33.94 -14.17 -8.76
CA LYS A 208 -32.49 -14.44 -8.79
C LYS A 208 -31.72 -13.99 -10.03
N HIS A 209 -32.36 -13.22 -10.91
CA HIS A 209 -31.75 -12.76 -12.16
C HIS A 209 -31.94 -11.26 -12.36
N LEU A 210 -30.97 -10.62 -13.00
CA LEU A 210 -31.12 -9.32 -13.60
C LEU A 210 -31.78 -9.49 -14.98
N ARG A 211 -32.95 -8.87 -15.17
CA ARG A 211 -33.83 -9.13 -16.34
C ARG A 211 -34.03 -7.95 -17.26
N TYR A 212 -33.99 -6.75 -16.70
CA TYR A 212 -34.19 -5.52 -17.47
C TYR A 212 -33.23 -4.45 -16.99
N VAL A 213 -32.94 -3.51 -17.88
CA VAL A 213 -32.34 -2.22 -17.55
C VAL A 213 -33.23 -1.14 -18.14
N SER A 214 -33.47 -0.07 -17.41
CA SER A 214 -34.30 1.03 -17.90
C SER A 214 -33.61 2.37 -17.76
N ARG A 215 -34.04 3.32 -18.60
CA ARG A 215 -33.61 4.73 -18.53
C ARG A 215 -34.77 5.57 -18.01
N VAL A 216 -34.50 6.42 -17.03
CA VAL A 216 -35.52 7.32 -16.48
C VAL A 216 -35.89 8.42 -17.47
N ILE A 217 -37.18 8.52 -17.78
CA ILE A 217 -37.75 9.54 -18.66
C ILE A 217 -38.20 10.75 -17.81
N ASP A 218 -39.04 10.49 -16.81
CA ASP A 218 -39.56 11.52 -15.90
C ASP A 218 -39.12 11.23 -14.46
N PRO A 219 -38.70 12.24 -13.68
CA PRO A 219 -38.30 12.06 -12.28
C PRO A 219 -39.51 11.65 -11.42
N ALA A 220 -39.25 11.25 -10.18
CA ALA A 220 -40.31 10.78 -9.28
C ALA A 220 -41.37 11.84 -9.02
N GLN A 221 -42.63 11.49 -9.26
CA GLN A 221 -43.81 12.31 -8.97
C GLN A 221 -44.75 11.58 -8.02
N ILE A 222 -45.50 12.34 -7.22
CA ILE A 222 -46.58 11.77 -6.40
C ILE A 222 -47.73 11.42 -7.35
N ALA A 223 -48.11 10.14 -7.37
CA ALA A 223 -49.14 9.65 -8.26
C ALA A 223 -49.91 8.48 -7.60
N PRO A 224 -51.19 8.31 -7.94
CA PRO A 224 -51.96 7.17 -7.45
C PRO A 224 -51.36 5.85 -7.95
N ARG A 225 -51.61 4.78 -7.21
CA ARG A 225 -51.18 3.43 -7.59
C ARG A 225 -51.75 3.05 -8.96
N PRO A 226 -50.92 2.59 -9.92
CA PRO A 226 -51.41 2.19 -11.23
C PRO A 226 -52.31 0.95 -11.14
N SER A 227 -53.35 0.90 -11.98
CA SER A 227 -54.37 -0.15 -11.95
C SER A 227 -53.82 -1.57 -12.19
N SER A 228 -52.68 -1.72 -12.87
CA SER A 228 -51.99 -2.99 -13.08
C SER A 228 -51.30 -3.56 -11.82
N PHE A 229 -51.14 -2.78 -10.75
CA PHE A 229 -50.53 -3.18 -9.49
C PHE A 229 -51.56 -3.66 -8.43
N ALA A 230 -52.80 -3.92 -8.86
CA ALA A 230 -53.98 -4.17 -8.02
C ALA A 230 -53.86 -5.33 -7.01
N ASN A 231 -52.95 -6.29 -7.22
CA ASN A 231 -52.76 -7.45 -6.32
C ASN A 231 -51.75 -7.22 -5.17
N SER A 232 -51.39 -5.98 -4.85
CA SER A 232 -50.48 -5.64 -3.75
C SER A 232 -51.22 -5.00 -2.56
N ASN A 233 -50.84 -5.33 -1.32
CA ASN A 233 -51.40 -4.76 -0.07
C ASN A 233 -50.93 -3.31 0.18
N TRP A 234 -50.75 -2.52 -0.87
CA TRP A 234 -50.07 -1.21 -0.85
C TRP A 234 -51.09 -0.06 -0.89
N GLU A 235 -50.77 1.07 -0.25
CA GLU A 235 -51.64 2.27 -0.15
C GLU A 235 -51.97 2.91 -1.51
N GLU A 236 -52.99 3.80 -1.55
CA GLU A 236 -53.46 4.41 -2.81
C GLU A 236 -52.54 5.49 -3.38
N GLU A 237 -51.77 6.21 -2.54
CA GLU A 237 -50.81 7.24 -2.96
C GLU A 237 -49.36 6.77 -2.82
N GLY A 238 -48.56 6.99 -3.87
CA GLY A 238 -47.16 6.61 -3.91
C GLY A 238 -46.34 7.51 -4.82
N ARG A 239 -45.09 7.11 -5.04
CA ARG A 239 -44.17 7.77 -5.98
C ARG A 239 -44.04 6.94 -7.23
N LEU A 240 -44.22 7.57 -8.37
CA LEU A 240 -44.11 6.98 -9.69
C LEU A 240 -42.94 7.61 -10.44
N VAL A 241 -42.09 6.78 -11.01
CA VAL A 241 -41.03 7.17 -11.96
C VAL A 241 -41.34 6.51 -13.29
N ARG A 242 -41.31 7.28 -14.38
CA ARG A 242 -41.47 6.73 -15.73
C ARG A 242 -40.11 6.35 -16.31
N THR A 243 -40.05 5.17 -16.89
CA THR A 243 -38.81 4.53 -17.33
C THR A 243 -39.00 3.83 -18.66
N ASP A 244 -38.04 3.97 -19.56
CA ASP A 244 -37.99 3.22 -20.81
C ASP A 244 -37.27 1.87 -20.58
N TYR A 245 -37.99 0.75 -20.67
CA TYR A 245 -37.46 -0.58 -20.34
C TYR A 245 -36.73 -1.22 -21.52
N PHE A 246 -35.59 -1.83 -21.23
CA PHE A 246 -34.85 -2.67 -22.16
C PHE A 246 -34.64 -4.07 -21.57
N GLU A 247 -34.84 -5.10 -22.38
CA GLU A 247 -34.75 -6.50 -21.97
C GLU A 247 -33.31 -7.04 -22.06
N ILE A 248 -32.85 -7.65 -20.97
CA ILE A 248 -31.53 -8.27 -20.87
C ILE A 248 -31.67 -9.74 -21.27
N SER A 249 -31.13 -10.09 -22.43
CA SER A 249 -31.19 -11.45 -22.99
C SER A 249 -29.78 -11.92 -23.39
N PRO A 250 -29.28 -13.04 -22.82
CA PRO A 250 -29.89 -13.86 -21.76
C PRO A 250 -29.95 -13.13 -20.39
N ALA A 251 -30.91 -13.51 -19.53
CA ALA A 251 -31.02 -12.96 -18.19
C ALA A 251 -29.81 -13.35 -17.33
N ILE A 252 -29.28 -12.41 -16.54
CA ILE A 252 -28.00 -12.61 -15.84
C ILE A 252 -28.24 -13.13 -14.42
N PRO A 253 -27.73 -14.32 -14.05
CA PRO A 253 -27.90 -14.85 -12.69
C PRO A 253 -27.06 -14.07 -11.67
N LEU A 254 -27.61 -13.86 -10.47
CA LEU A 254 -26.94 -13.12 -9.40
C LEU A 254 -25.58 -13.72 -9.01
N GLU A 255 -25.48 -15.05 -9.01
CA GLU A 255 -24.28 -15.82 -8.64
C GLU A 255 -23.08 -15.51 -9.54
N LEU A 256 -23.32 -14.99 -10.75
CA LEU A 256 -22.24 -14.62 -11.66
C LEU A 256 -21.40 -13.45 -11.13
N PHE A 257 -22.02 -12.51 -10.41
CA PHE A 257 -21.41 -11.22 -10.09
C PHE A 257 -21.50 -10.83 -8.61
N ASN A 258 -22.20 -11.57 -7.76
CA ASN A 258 -22.40 -11.21 -6.34
C ASN A 258 -21.08 -11.12 -5.55
N GLN A 259 -20.17 -12.08 -5.71
CA GLN A 259 -18.88 -12.09 -5.00
C GLN A 259 -18.00 -10.90 -5.40
N GLN A 260 -18.06 -10.49 -6.67
CA GLN A 260 -17.24 -9.38 -7.17
C GLN A 260 -17.87 -8.02 -6.85
N LEU A 261 -19.21 -7.91 -6.87
CA LEU A 261 -19.90 -6.70 -6.38
C LEU A 261 -19.66 -6.44 -4.89
N MET A 262 -19.53 -7.51 -4.09
CA MET A 262 -19.18 -7.40 -2.67
C MET A 262 -17.82 -6.71 -2.46
N LYS A 263 -16.84 -6.94 -3.35
CA LYS A 263 -15.52 -6.29 -3.28
C LYS A 263 -15.57 -4.77 -3.49
N LEU A 264 -16.63 -4.24 -4.12
CA LEU A 264 -16.80 -2.81 -4.39
C LEU A 264 -17.38 -2.03 -3.19
N ASN A 265 -17.72 -2.69 -2.08
CA ASN A 265 -18.21 -2.06 -0.83
C ASN A 265 -19.23 -0.92 -1.08
N ILE A 266 -20.27 -1.20 -1.89
CA ILE A 266 -21.29 -0.19 -2.23
C ILE A 266 -22.11 0.15 -0.98
N THR A 267 -21.88 1.35 -0.43
CA THR A 267 -22.60 1.88 0.74
C THR A 267 -24.11 1.92 0.50
N GLN A 268 -24.91 1.28 1.37
CA GLN A 268 -26.37 1.10 1.21
C GLN A 268 -26.77 0.43 -0.13
N GLY A 269 -25.95 -0.48 -0.62
CA GLY A 269 -26.17 -1.21 -1.88
C GLY A 269 -27.19 -2.36 -1.80
N PRO A 270 -27.43 -3.04 -2.93
CA PRO A 270 -28.45 -4.09 -3.04
C PRO A 270 -28.08 -5.43 -2.40
N LEU A 271 -26.81 -5.64 -1.99
CA LEU A 271 -26.32 -6.90 -1.42
C LEU A 271 -25.99 -6.77 0.07
N ASN A 272 -26.22 -7.86 0.82
CA ASN A 272 -25.83 -8.01 2.22
C ASN A 272 -24.42 -8.61 2.35
N SER A 273 -23.87 -8.62 3.56
CA SER A 273 -22.53 -9.14 3.87
C SER A 273 -22.29 -10.64 3.57
N ILE A 274 -23.33 -11.40 3.20
CA ILE A 274 -23.23 -12.80 2.80
C ILE A 274 -23.49 -13.00 1.29
N GLY A 275 -23.56 -11.93 0.50
CA GLY A 275 -23.76 -11.97 -0.95
C GLY A 275 -25.19 -12.27 -1.42
N GLY A 276 -26.16 -12.21 -0.49
CA GLY A 276 -27.60 -12.25 -0.77
C GLY A 276 -28.17 -10.84 -0.96
N VAL A 277 -29.39 -10.74 -1.51
CA VAL A 277 -30.03 -9.44 -1.79
C VAL A 277 -30.70 -8.86 -0.54
N ASN A 278 -30.48 -7.58 -0.26
CA ASN A 278 -31.09 -6.86 0.86
C ASN A 278 -32.63 -6.73 0.69
N GLN A 279 -33.34 -6.72 1.83
CA GLN A 279 -34.79 -6.55 1.86
C GLN A 279 -35.17 -5.06 1.72
N GLY A 280 -35.59 -4.67 0.52
CA GLY A 280 -35.95 -3.29 0.18
C GLY A 280 -36.21 -3.14 -1.32
N TYR A 281 -36.81 -2.01 -1.70
CA TYR A 281 -37.31 -1.80 -3.06
C TYR A 281 -36.28 -1.19 -4.00
N LEU A 282 -35.73 -0.02 -3.67
CA LEU A 282 -34.76 0.72 -4.48
C LEU A 282 -33.47 0.98 -3.68
N TYR A 283 -32.33 0.72 -4.31
CA TYR A 283 -31.00 0.89 -3.76
C TYR A 283 -30.16 1.79 -4.67
N ARG A 284 -29.28 2.59 -4.06
CA ARG A 284 -28.21 3.27 -4.79
C ARG A 284 -27.24 2.23 -5.33
N PHE A 285 -26.79 2.46 -6.55
CA PHE A 285 -25.81 1.60 -7.22
C PHE A 285 -24.75 2.47 -7.89
N THR A 286 -23.73 1.84 -8.46
CA THR A 286 -22.56 2.56 -8.98
C THR A 286 -22.30 2.17 -10.44
N ILE A 287 -21.71 3.08 -11.20
CA ILE A 287 -21.27 2.83 -12.58
C ILE A 287 -20.19 1.74 -12.63
N PRO A 288 -19.17 1.73 -11.74
CA PRO A 288 -18.25 0.60 -11.63
C PRO A 288 -18.97 -0.74 -11.42
N GLY A 289 -20.02 -0.78 -10.59
CA GLY A 289 -20.83 -1.98 -10.39
C GLY A 289 -21.59 -2.40 -11.66
N LEU A 290 -22.16 -1.46 -12.41
CA LEU A 290 -22.82 -1.73 -13.69
C LEU A 290 -21.84 -2.28 -14.74
N GLN A 291 -20.67 -1.66 -14.86
CA GLN A 291 -19.62 -2.08 -15.79
C GLN A 291 -19.05 -3.45 -15.42
N LEU A 292 -18.91 -3.76 -14.13
CA LEU A 292 -18.53 -5.10 -13.68
C LEU A 292 -19.53 -6.16 -14.13
N ILE A 293 -20.83 -5.90 -13.95
CA ILE A 293 -21.88 -6.82 -14.42
C ILE A 293 -21.80 -6.99 -15.95
N GLN A 294 -21.63 -5.89 -16.70
CA GLN A 294 -21.46 -5.92 -18.16
C GLN A 294 -20.22 -6.75 -18.57
N HIS A 295 -19.09 -6.59 -17.87
CA HIS A 295 -17.85 -7.30 -18.16
C HIS A 295 -17.98 -8.82 -17.96
N LEU A 296 -18.71 -9.24 -16.93
CA LEU A 296 -18.94 -10.66 -16.63
C LEU A 296 -20.00 -11.27 -17.53
N SER A 297 -20.86 -10.45 -18.14
CA SER A 297 -21.96 -10.87 -19.02
C SER A 297 -21.70 -10.50 -20.49
N LYS A 298 -20.54 -10.90 -21.03
CA LYS A 298 -20.10 -10.55 -22.40
C LYS A 298 -21.07 -11.02 -23.50
N ASP A 299 -21.84 -12.08 -23.22
CA ASP A 299 -22.79 -12.67 -24.17
C ASP A 299 -24.17 -11.98 -24.17
N VAL A 300 -24.32 -10.90 -23.41
CA VAL A 300 -25.59 -10.17 -23.22
C VAL A 300 -25.59 -8.86 -24.00
N ASN A 301 -26.69 -8.60 -24.70
CA ASN A 301 -26.87 -7.33 -25.40
C ASN A 301 -27.29 -6.23 -24.42
N TRP A 302 -26.40 -5.27 -24.21
CA TRP A 302 -26.66 -4.08 -23.41
C TRP A 302 -27.02 -2.87 -24.29
N PRO A 303 -27.99 -2.04 -23.90
CA PRO A 303 -28.38 -0.88 -24.70
C PRO A 303 -27.32 0.22 -24.63
N THR A 304 -27.21 1.02 -25.69
CA THR A 304 -26.16 2.05 -25.85
C THR A 304 -26.16 3.09 -24.72
N PHE A 305 -27.31 3.39 -24.11
CA PHE A 305 -27.38 4.33 -22.99
C PHE A 305 -26.73 3.81 -21.69
N THR A 306 -26.37 2.53 -21.64
CA THR A 306 -25.62 1.91 -20.52
C THR A 306 -24.12 1.78 -20.81
N GLN A 307 -23.67 2.22 -21.99
CA GLN A 307 -22.28 2.18 -22.41
C GLN A 307 -21.64 3.54 -22.15
N PHE A 308 -20.60 3.56 -21.32
CA PHE A 308 -19.88 4.78 -20.97
C PHE A 308 -18.47 4.74 -21.56
N GLU A 309 -18.14 5.74 -22.38
CA GLU A 309 -16.77 5.95 -22.84
C GLU A 309 -15.88 6.32 -21.67
N VAL A 310 -14.70 5.76 -21.69
CA VAL A 310 -13.90 5.56 -20.51
C VAL A 310 -12.91 6.72 -20.33
N ALA A 311 -13.01 7.46 -19.23
CA ALA A 311 -11.87 8.13 -18.62
C ALA A 311 -11.27 7.16 -17.59
N ASN A 312 -10.58 6.13 -18.11
CA ASN A 312 -10.10 4.93 -17.41
C ASN A 312 -11.17 4.22 -16.57
N PRO A 313 -11.47 2.93 -16.80
CA PRO A 313 -12.08 2.20 -15.71
C PRO A 313 -11.02 2.30 -14.61
N VAL A 314 -11.42 2.35 -13.34
CA VAL A 314 -10.58 1.67 -12.36
C VAL A 314 -10.69 0.18 -12.71
N ILE A 315 -10.10 -0.21 -13.85
CA ILE A 315 -9.19 -1.32 -13.85
C ILE A 315 -8.26 -0.81 -12.75
N GLU A 316 -8.31 -1.42 -11.57
CA GLU A 316 -7.03 -1.76 -11.01
C GLU A 316 -6.27 -2.25 -12.23
N GLU A 317 -5.33 -1.46 -12.77
CA GLU A 317 -4.18 -2.10 -13.34
C GLU A 317 -3.91 -3.16 -12.29
N THR A 318 -4.27 -4.40 -12.61
CA THR A 318 -3.55 -5.52 -12.09
C THR A 318 -2.21 -5.11 -12.64
N ILE A 319 -1.45 -4.37 -11.83
CA ILE A 319 -0.06 -4.09 -12.09
C ILE A 319 0.39 -5.52 -12.15
N THR A 320 0.50 -6.05 -13.37
CA THR A 320 1.10 -7.33 -13.62
C THR A 320 2.52 -7.03 -13.24
N LEU A 321 2.77 -7.21 -11.94
CA LEU A 321 4.04 -6.97 -11.32
C LEU A 321 5.00 -7.79 -12.19
N PRO A 322 6.08 -7.19 -12.70
CA PRO A 322 6.95 -7.87 -13.64
C PRO A 322 7.37 -9.23 -13.07
N GLU A 323 7.33 -10.28 -13.89
CA GLU A 323 7.92 -11.56 -13.50
C GLU A 323 9.44 -11.37 -13.45
N ILE A 324 10.02 -11.69 -12.31
CA ILE A 324 11.47 -11.65 -12.11
C ILE A 324 11.97 -13.05 -12.44
N LYS A 325 12.89 -13.16 -13.40
CA LYS A 325 13.51 -14.44 -13.71
C LYS A 325 14.55 -14.76 -12.63
N ASP A 326 14.68 -16.04 -12.31
CA ASP A 326 15.63 -16.51 -11.30
C ASP A 326 17.08 -16.13 -11.64
N GLU A 327 17.41 -16.07 -12.93
CA GLU A 327 18.73 -15.68 -13.45
C GLU A 327 19.08 -14.22 -13.13
N ASP A 328 18.09 -13.33 -13.17
CA ASP A 328 18.25 -11.88 -12.92
C ASP A 328 18.50 -11.61 -11.42
N VAL A 329 18.12 -12.54 -10.54
CA VAL A 329 18.26 -12.36 -9.09
C VAL A 329 19.72 -12.27 -8.68
N ARG A 330 20.55 -13.20 -9.16
CA ARG A 330 21.99 -13.21 -8.84
C ARG A 330 22.68 -11.96 -9.38
N GLU A 331 22.33 -11.54 -10.59
CA GLU A 331 22.88 -10.34 -11.20
C GLU A 331 22.51 -9.10 -10.38
N THR A 332 21.24 -8.97 -9.99
CA THR A 332 20.76 -7.84 -9.17
C THR A 332 21.47 -7.80 -7.81
N VAL A 333 21.65 -8.95 -7.14
CA VAL A 333 22.39 -9.00 -5.86
C VAL A 333 23.85 -8.60 -6.05
N ASN A 334 24.49 -8.99 -7.16
CA ASN A 334 25.86 -8.56 -7.48
C ASN A 334 25.94 -7.05 -7.78
N GLN A 335 24.95 -6.49 -8.46
CA GLN A 335 24.84 -5.04 -8.68
C GLN A 335 24.69 -4.29 -7.36
N ILE A 336 23.86 -4.79 -6.43
CA ILE A 336 23.70 -4.22 -5.08
C ILE A 336 25.05 -4.21 -4.35
N LYS A 337 25.81 -5.31 -4.39
CA LYS A 337 27.16 -5.37 -3.83
C LYS A 337 28.10 -4.34 -4.44
N ALA A 338 28.09 -4.22 -5.76
CA ALA A 338 28.92 -3.27 -6.49
C ALA A 338 28.56 -1.82 -6.10
N PHE A 339 27.27 -1.48 -6.03
CA PHE A 339 26.79 -0.18 -5.59
C PHE A 339 27.25 0.17 -4.17
N ILE A 340 27.13 -0.78 -3.23
CA ILE A 340 27.58 -0.60 -1.85
C ILE A 340 29.09 -0.34 -1.81
N LYS A 341 29.87 -1.10 -2.59
CA LYS A 341 31.33 -0.94 -2.72
C LYS A 341 31.71 0.43 -3.29
N GLN A 342 31.02 0.89 -4.34
CA GLN A 342 31.22 2.22 -4.94
C GLN A 342 30.91 3.36 -3.96
N ASN A 343 30.00 3.14 -3.02
CA ASN A 343 29.70 4.11 -1.95
C ASN A 343 30.72 4.07 -0.79
N GLY A 344 31.82 3.31 -0.93
CA GLY A 344 32.93 3.26 0.03
C GLY A 344 32.72 2.29 1.20
N PHE A 345 31.79 1.34 1.09
CA PHE A 345 31.54 0.33 2.12
C PHE A 345 31.84 -1.06 1.59
N HIS A 346 32.66 -1.84 2.29
CA HIS A 346 32.96 -3.21 1.90
C HIS A 346 32.58 -4.19 3.02
N TYR A 347 31.60 -5.03 2.72
CA TYR A 347 31.11 -6.05 3.64
C TYR A 347 31.68 -7.43 3.26
N PRO A 348 31.98 -8.30 4.24
CA PRO A 348 32.49 -9.63 3.96
C PRO A 348 31.45 -10.48 3.23
N ASP A 349 31.89 -11.28 2.26
CA ASP A 349 31.04 -12.30 1.66
C ASP A 349 30.74 -13.41 2.68
N PRO A 350 29.50 -13.96 2.73
CA PRO A 350 28.35 -13.65 1.88
C PRO A 350 27.27 -12.78 2.57
N LEU A 351 27.66 -11.69 3.26
CA LEU A 351 26.74 -10.92 4.11
C LEU A 351 25.53 -10.35 3.35
N ILE A 352 25.75 -9.84 2.13
CA ILE A 352 24.70 -9.21 1.33
C ILE A 352 23.70 -10.25 0.80
N GLU A 353 24.19 -11.41 0.32
CA GLU A 353 23.34 -12.55 -0.04
C GLU A 353 22.52 -13.00 1.15
N ASN A 354 23.16 -13.11 2.32
CA ASN A 354 22.48 -13.53 3.53
C ASN A 354 21.38 -12.54 3.94
N PHE A 355 21.65 -11.24 3.82
CA PHE A 355 20.67 -10.19 4.10
C PHE A 355 19.49 -10.24 3.13
N TYR A 356 19.75 -10.38 1.83
CA TYR A 356 18.73 -10.56 0.80
C TYR A 356 17.86 -11.80 1.04
N LEU A 357 18.50 -12.97 1.21
CA LEU A 357 17.80 -14.24 1.46
C LEU A 357 16.97 -14.18 2.74
N SER A 358 17.47 -13.47 3.76
CA SER A 358 16.73 -13.23 5.00
C SER A 358 15.47 -12.41 4.78
N LEU A 359 15.54 -11.32 4.01
CA LEU A 359 14.37 -10.50 3.64
C LEU A 359 13.38 -11.30 2.79
N LYS A 360 13.87 -12.06 1.80
CA LYS A 360 13.01 -12.89 0.93
C LYS A 360 12.28 -13.99 1.68
N THR A 361 12.94 -14.55 2.70
CA THR A 361 12.33 -15.60 3.52
C THR A 361 11.30 -15.04 4.50
N LYS A 362 11.60 -13.91 5.13
CA LYS A 362 10.69 -13.22 6.03
C LYS A 362 10.88 -11.70 5.96
N PRO A 363 9.80 -10.91 5.94
CA PRO A 363 9.87 -9.45 5.88
C PRO A 363 10.28 -8.81 7.21
N PHE A 364 10.89 -9.56 8.15
CA PHE A 364 11.41 -9.03 9.41
C PHE A 364 12.82 -9.55 9.71
N VAL A 365 13.79 -8.64 9.77
CA VAL A 365 15.21 -8.92 9.96
C VAL A 365 15.76 -8.08 11.12
N ILE A 366 16.66 -8.65 11.92
CA ILE A 366 17.37 -7.99 13.02
C ILE A 366 18.86 -7.99 12.69
N LEU A 367 19.49 -6.83 12.68
CA LEU A 367 20.93 -6.65 12.55
C LEU A 367 21.52 -6.36 13.93
N ALA A 368 22.34 -7.28 14.45
CA ALA A 368 22.91 -7.19 15.79
C ALA A 368 24.42 -7.08 15.72
N GLY A 369 25.01 -6.07 16.37
CA GLY A 369 26.45 -5.87 16.36
C GLY A 369 26.88 -4.72 17.26
N ILE A 370 28.18 -4.51 17.38
CA ILE A 370 28.76 -3.41 18.17
C ILE A 370 28.28 -2.05 17.61
N SER A 371 28.20 -1.01 18.45
CA SER A 371 27.92 0.34 17.97
C SER A 371 28.97 0.81 16.95
N GLY A 372 28.56 1.64 15.98
CA GLY A 372 29.45 2.20 14.97
C GLY A 372 29.90 1.25 13.86
N THR A 373 29.39 0.01 13.80
CA THR A 373 29.74 -0.96 12.74
C THR A 373 29.04 -0.73 11.39
N GLY A 374 28.13 0.25 11.31
CA GLY A 374 27.47 0.62 10.06
C GLY A 374 26.19 -0.17 9.74
N LYS A 375 25.55 -0.80 10.73
CA LYS A 375 24.26 -1.53 10.58
C LYS A 375 23.19 -0.70 9.87
N THR A 376 22.90 0.49 10.38
CA THR A 376 21.89 1.41 9.82
C THR A 376 22.29 1.88 8.42
N LYS A 377 23.60 2.00 8.16
CA LYS A 377 24.15 2.39 6.84
C LYS A 377 24.02 1.27 5.82
N LEU A 378 24.19 0.00 6.21
CA LEU A 378 23.93 -1.16 5.36
C LEU A 378 22.47 -1.14 4.87
N VAL A 379 21.50 -0.98 5.77
CA VAL A 379 20.07 -0.96 5.40
C VAL A 379 19.78 0.21 4.45
N LYS A 380 20.33 1.39 4.74
CA LYS A 380 20.16 2.58 3.89
C LYS A 380 20.74 2.37 2.49
N LEU A 381 21.99 1.95 2.38
CA LEU A 381 22.65 1.72 1.09
C LEU A 381 21.98 0.61 0.30
N PHE A 382 21.55 -0.46 0.97
CA PHE A 382 20.81 -1.54 0.35
C PHE A 382 19.46 -1.06 -0.21
N ALA A 383 18.71 -0.24 0.54
CA ALA A 383 17.47 0.35 0.05
C ALA A 383 17.72 1.31 -1.13
N GLU A 384 18.72 2.19 -1.02
CA GLU A 384 19.09 3.13 -2.08
C GLU A 384 19.52 2.40 -3.37
N SER A 385 20.25 1.30 -3.23
CA SER A 385 20.68 0.47 -4.37
C SER A 385 19.53 -0.14 -5.16
N VAL A 386 18.32 -0.22 -4.60
CA VAL A 386 17.14 -0.74 -5.30
C VAL A 386 16.11 0.33 -5.63
N GLY A 387 16.50 1.60 -5.55
CA GLY A 387 15.65 2.77 -5.83
C GLY A 387 14.73 3.16 -4.67
N ALA A 388 14.89 2.56 -3.48
CA ALA A 388 14.12 2.91 -2.28
C ALA A 388 14.88 3.93 -1.43
N THR A 389 14.57 5.22 -1.63
CA THR A 389 15.28 6.33 -0.98
C THR A 389 14.45 6.98 0.13
N GLY A 390 15.10 7.80 0.97
CA GLY A 390 14.39 8.63 1.95
C GLY A 390 13.53 9.73 1.29
N GLU A 391 13.97 10.28 0.16
CA GLU A 391 13.25 11.34 -0.58
C GLU A 391 11.95 10.83 -1.21
N SER A 392 11.94 9.57 -1.66
CA SER A 392 10.73 8.90 -2.18
C SER A 392 9.81 8.38 -1.06
N GLY A 393 10.21 8.48 0.20
CA GLY A 393 9.50 7.92 1.36
C GLY A 393 9.54 6.39 1.45
N GLN A 394 10.31 5.72 0.58
CA GLN A 394 10.42 4.25 0.56
C GLN A 394 11.38 3.73 1.63
N PHE A 395 12.40 4.50 2.02
CA PHE A 395 13.23 4.21 3.19
C PHE A 395 12.83 5.11 4.36
N THR A 396 12.39 4.51 5.46
CA THR A 396 12.03 5.24 6.68
C THR A 396 12.85 4.75 7.87
N LEU A 397 13.59 5.67 8.50
CA LEU A 397 14.32 5.41 9.74
C LEU A 397 13.47 5.87 10.93
N ILE A 398 13.17 4.94 11.84
CA ILE A 398 12.38 5.18 13.04
C ILE A 398 13.27 4.88 14.26
N PRO A 399 13.77 5.91 14.98
CA PRO A 399 14.55 5.70 16.20
C PRO A 399 13.63 5.24 17.33
N VAL A 400 13.93 4.08 17.91
CA VAL A 400 13.18 3.55 19.06
C VAL A 400 13.55 4.33 20.31
N ARG A 401 12.55 4.61 21.16
CA ARG A 401 12.76 5.33 22.41
C ARG A 401 12.57 4.41 23.61
N PRO A 402 13.30 4.62 24.72
CA PRO A 402 13.24 3.75 25.88
C PRO A 402 11.88 3.77 26.61
N ASP A 403 11.06 4.80 26.39
CA ASP A 403 9.71 4.95 26.96
C ASP A 403 8.62 4.19 26.19
N TRP A 404 8.95 3.51 25.09
CA TRP A 404 8.01 2.71 24.32
C TRP A 404 7.59 1.44 25.08
N ASN A 405 6.38 1.47 25.64
CA ASN A 405 5.82 0.38 26.43
C ASN A 405 4.65 -0.33 25.75
N ASP A 406 4.09 0.25 24.69
CA ASP A 406 2.95 -0.30 23.95
C ASP A 406 3.01 0.14 22.47
N PRO A 407 2.16 -0.43 21.59
CA PRO A 407 2.25 -0.18 20.16
C PRO A 407 1.85 1.24 19.72
N SER A 408 1.35 2.11 20.61
CA SER A 408 0.77 3.40 20.25
C SER A 408 1.74 4.35 19.56
N ASP A 409 3.02 4.37 19.93
CA ASP A 409 4.02 5.23 19.29
C ASP A 409 4.35 4.80 17.85
N LEU A 410 4.27 3.48 17.59
CA LEU A 410 4.61 2.91 16.30
C LEU A 410 3.40 2.89 15.36
N ILE A 411 2.26 2.38 15.84
CA ILE A 411 1.01 2.18 15.08
C ILE A 411 0.11 3.43 15.16
N GLY A 412 0.01 4.05 16.33
CA GLY A 412 -0.91 5.16 16.59
C GLY A 412 -1.96 4.85 17.64
N TYR A 413 -2.70 5.87 18.06
CA TYR A 413 -3.73 5.77 19.08
C TYR A 413 -4.88 6.74 18.79
N GLN A 414 -6.04 6.49 19.39
CA GLN A 414 -7.14 7.45 19.40
C GLN A 414 -7.02 8.42 20.56
N ASP A 415 -7.09 9.71 20.26
CA ASP A 415 -7.17 10.73 21.29
C ASP A 415 -8.56 10.81 21.94
N LEU A 416 -8.68 11.56 23.04
CA LEU A 416 -9.95 11.76 23.74
C LEU A 416 -11.04 12.44 22.90
N SER A 417 -10.70 12.98 21.73
CA SER A 417 -11.65 13.56 20.78
C SER A 417 -12.12 12.57 19.71
N GLY A 418 -11.73 11.29 19.83
CA GLY A 418 -12.02 10.22 18.89
C GLY A 418 -11.26 10.34 17.58
N ARG A 419 -10.20 11.17 17.50
CA ARG A 419 -9.33 11.24 16.31
C ARG A 419 -8.21 10.24 16.43
N PHE A 420 -8.03 9.45 15.38
CA PHE A 420 -6.88 8.58 15.26
C PHE A 420 -5.62 9.40 14.91
N LYS A 421 -4.60 9.27 15.74
CA LYS A 421 -3.26 9.82 15.48
C LYS A 421 -2.38 8.68 14.99
N PRO A 422 -2.06 8.62 13.68
CA PRO A 422 -1.23 7.55 13.15
C PRO A 422 0.19 7.65 13.71
N GLY A 423 0.80 6.50 13.98
CA GLY A 423 2.23 6.40 14.22
C GLY A 423 3.00 6.42 12.90
N ARG A 424 4.33 6.57 12.99
CA ARG A 424 5.21 6.66 11.81
C ARG A 424 5.09 5.45 10.88
N LEU A 425 4.92 4.25 11.45
CA LEU A 425 4.75 3.05 10.65
C LEU A 425 3.44 3.08 9.87
N THR A 426 2.34 3.51 10.50
CA THR A 426 1.02 3.58 9.86
C THR A 426 0.98 4.56 8.70
N GLU A 427 1.63 5.73 8.81
CA GLU A 427 1.77 6.70 7.71
C GLU A 427 2.43 6.05 6.47
N VAL A 428 3.52 5.30 6.69
CA VAL A 428 4.24 4.57 5.64
C VAL A 428 3.37 3.44 5.07
N MET A 429 2.64 2.71 5.93
CA MET A 429 1.76 1.62 5.50
C MET A 429 0.61 2.09 4.61
N VAL A 430 -0.04 3.21 4.94
CA VAL A 430 -1.08 3.82 4.10
C VAL A 430 -0.49 4.17 2.74
N THR A 431 0.68 4.83 2.72
CA THR A 431 1.36 5.23 1.49
C THR A 431 1.77 4.03 0.64
N ALA A 432 2.31 2.97 1.26
CA ALA A 432 2.72 1.73 0.60
C ALA A 432 1.53 0.93 0.04
N SER A 433 0.34 1.07 0.65
CA SER A 433 -0.90 0.39 0.23
C SER A 433 -1.53 0.99 -1.03
N LEU A 434 -1.20 2.24 -1.36
CA LEU A 434 -1.72 2.92 -2.54
C LEU A 434 -1.39 2.12 -3.82
N PRO A 435 -2.32 1.97 -4.78
CA PRO A 435 -2.11 1.16 -5.99
C PRO A 435 -0.82 1.49 -6.73
N VAL A 436 -0.49 2.78 -6.89
CA VAL A 436 0.72 3.27 -7.57
C VAL A 436 2.04 2.86 -6.88
N ASN A 437 1.98 2.47 -5.61
CA ASN A 437 3.14 2.13 -4.79
C ASN A 437 3.25 0.63 -4.50
N ARG A 438 2.23 -0.20 -4.84
CA ARG A 438 2.24 -1.65 -4.56
C ARG A 438 3.44 -2.39 -5.15
N ASN A 439 4.02 -1.90 -6.26
CA ASN A 439 5.20 -2.49 -6.90
C ASN A 439 6.53 -2.02 -6.28
N LYS A 440 6.52 -1.01 -5.41
CA LYS A 440 7.73 -0.40 -4.85
C LYS A 440 8.03 -0.99 -3.48
N PRO A 441 9.27 -1.44 -3.20
CA PRO A 441 9.64 -1.92 -1.88
C PRO A 441 9.77 -0.76 -0.89
N TYR A 442 9.28 -0.95 0.33
CA TYR A 442 9.39 -0.02 1.46
C TYR A 442 10.23 -0.67 2.56
N PHE A 443 11.33 -0.03 2.94
CA PHE A 443 12.24 -0.47 3.98
C PHE A 443 12.09 0.39 5.23
N ILE A 444 11.76 -0.24 6.33
CA ILE A 444 11.51 0.44 7.61
C ILE A 444 12.57 -0.01 8.59
N CYS A 445 13.49 0.89 8.89
CA CYS A 445 14.61 0.66 9.79
C CYS A 445 14.25 1.16 11.20
N LEU A 446 14.03 0.23 12.14
CA LEU A 446 13.88 0.51 13.56
C LEU A 446 15.27 0.61 14.19
N ASP A 447 15.72 1.82 14.47
CA ASP A 447 17.05 2.04 15.01
C ASP A 447 17.07 1.79 16.52
N GLU A 448 18.09 1.07 16.99
CA GLU A 448 18.28 0.71 18.40
C GLU A 448 17.04 0.03 19.01
N MET A 449 16.54 -0.97 18.28
CA MET A 449 15.29 -1.68 18.56
C MET A 449 15.21 -2.21 20.01
N ASN A 450 16.36 -2.54 20.62
CA ASN A 450 16.49 -3.11 21.95
C ASN A 450 16.52 -2.10 23.11
N LEU A 451 16.41 -0.78 22.85
CA LEU A 451 16.27 0.23 23.89
C LEU A 451 14.99 0.05 24.71
N ALA A 452 13.93 -0.45 24.06
CA ALA A 452 12.67 -0.79 24.70
C ALA A 452 12.39 -2.29 24.55
N ARG A 453 11.45 -2.81 25.35
CA ARG A 453 11.04 -4.21 25.26
C ARG A 453 10.26 -4.44 23.97
N VAL A 454 10.95 -4.96 22.96
CA VAL A 454 10.40 -5.22 21.62
C VAL A 454 9.08 -6.00 21.64
N GLU A 455 8.96 -6.97 22.53
CA GLU A 455 7.75 -7.77 22.65
C GLU A 455 6.51 -7.01 23.15
N HIS A 456 6.65 -5.78 23.66
CA HIS A 456 5.54 -4.96 24.11
C HIS A 456 5.04 -4.06 22.97
N TYR A 457 5.89 -3.15 22.49
CA TYR A 457 5.49 -2.19 21.44
C TYR A 457 5.34 -2.83 20.05
N PHE A 458 6.01 -3.96 19.79
CA PHE A 458 5.97 -4.65 18.50
C PHE A 458 5.02 -5.85 18.50
N SER A 459 4.28 -6.06 19.59
CA SER A 459 3.45 -7.25 19.81
C SER A 459 2.41 -7.51 18.71
N ASP A 460 1.69 -6.49 18.29
CA ASP A 460 0.63 -6.57 17.27
C ASP A 460 1.20 -6.95 15.90
N LEU A 461 2.29 -6.30 15.48
CA LEU A 461 2.98 -6.60 14.23
C LEU A 461 3.52 -8.04 14.22
N LEU A 462 4.09 -8.50 15.34
CA LEU A 462 4.53 -9.88 15.49
C LEU A 462 3.39 -10.89 15.39
N SER A 463 2.16 -10.49 15.73
CA SER A 463 0.97 -11.34 15.57
C SER A 463 0.49 -11.34 14.12
N LEU A 464 0.43 -10.17 13.48
CA LEU A 464 -0.07 -10.00 12.11
C LEU A 464 0.86 -10.62 11.05
N LEU A 465 2.17 -10.60 11.29
CA LEU A 465 3.12 -11.32 10.44
C LEU A 465 2.87 -12.84 10.43
N GLU A 466 2.11 -13.39 11.38
CA GLU A 466 1.71 -14.81 11.37
C GLU A 466 0.41 -15.09 10.62
N SER A 467 -0.44 -14.07 10.46
CA SER A 467 -1.71 -14.22 9.74
C SER A 467 -1.56 -14.06 8.23
N GLN A 468 -0.31 -13.96 7.73
CA GLN A 468 0.00 -13.90 6.31
C GLN A 468 -0.62 -15.09 5.56
N ARG A 469 -1.40 -14.76 4.53
CA ARG A 469 -2.02 -15.74 3.64
C ARG A 469 -2.06 -15.23 2.21
N TRP A 470 -2.12 -16.15 1.27
CA TRP A 470 -2.34 -15.84 -0.13
C TRP A 470 -3.82 -15.51 -0.37
N MET A 471 -4.08 -14.38 -1.02
CA MET A 471 -5.39 -13.98 -1.52
C MET A 471 -5.21 -13.26 -2.86
N ASP A 472 -5.88 -13.75 -3.91
CA ASP A 472 -5.83 -13.16 -5.26
C ASP A 472 -4.40 -12.87 -5.79
N GLY A 473 -3.43 -13.75 -5.46
CA GLY A 473 -2.03 -13.63 -5.91
C GLY A 473 -1.15 -12.64 -5.13
N GLN A 474 -1.68 -12.11 -4.02
CA GLN A 474 -0.98 -11.22 -3.08
C GLN A 474 -0.93 -11.83 -1.68
N ILE A 475 0.07 -11.43 -0.90
CA ILE A 475 0.16 -11.75 0.52
C ILE A 475 -0.61 -10.68 1.31
N VAL A 476 -1.62 -11.12 2.07
CA VAL A 476 -2.42 -10.25 2.94
C VAL A 476 -2.33 -10.73 4.37
N THR A 477 -2.43 -9.80 5.33
CA THR A 477 -2.56 -10.09 6.76
C THR A 477 -3.99 -9.84 7.23
N GLU A 478 -4.25 -10.16 8.50
CA GLU A 478 -5.38 -9.55 9.19
C GLU A 478 -5.20 -8.02 9.29
N PRO A 479 -6.30 -7.26 9.48
CA PRO A 479 -6.22 -5.81 9.66
C PRO A 479 -5.44 -5.43 10.92
N LEU A 480 -4.47 -4.52 10.77
CA LEU A 480 -3.77 -3.83 11.84
C LEU A 480 -4.72 -2.91 12.62
N ILE A 481 -5.57 -2.19 11.89
CA ILE A 481 -6.53 -1.24 12.46
C ILE A 481 -7.92 -1.64 11.96
N PRO A 482 -8.70 -2.41 12.73
CA PRO A 482 -10.04 -2.81 12.33
C PRO A 482 -10.94 -1.58 12.11
N TYR A 483 -11.79 -1.62 11.08
CA TYR A 483 -12.73 -0.52 10.82
C TYR A 483 -13.57 -0.14 12.05
N ALA A 484 -13.99 -1.15 12.83
CA ALA A 484 -14.81 -0.97 14.03
C ALA A 484 -14.07 -0.34 15.21
N SER A 485 -12.73 -0.26 15.20
CA SER A 485 -11.97 0.41 16.26
C SER A 485 -11.84 1.92 16.02
N LEU A 486 -12.34 2.44 14.89
CA LEU A 486 -12.26 3.85 14.52
C LEU A 486 -13.59 4.57 14.75
N ASP A 487 -13.59 5.70 15.46
CA ASP A 487 -14.82 6.43 15.81
C ASP A 487 -15.31 7.36 14.68
N ARG A 488 -14.38 7.90 13.88
CA ARG A 488 -14.67 8.89 12.84
C ARG A 488 -14.65 8.28 11.45
N LEU A 489 -15.58 8.72 10.61
CA LEU A 489 -15.67 8.32 9.20
C LEU A 489 -14.40 8.67 8.41
N GLU A 490 -13.80 9.83 8.64
CA GLU A 490 -12.55 10.25 7.98
C GLU A 490 -11.39 9.29 8.30
N ASP A 491 -11.26 8.89 9.57
CA ASP A 491 -10.22 7.95 10.00
C ASP A 491 -10.52 6.53 9.47
N GLN A 492 -11.79 6.13 9.47
CA GLN A 492 -12.25 4.86 8.90
C GLN A 492 -11.96 4.73 7.41
N GLU A 493 -12.11 5.80 6.62
CA GLU A 493 -11.81 5.78 5.19
C GLU A 493 -10.31 5.66 4.90
N LEU A 494 -9.46 6.22 5.77
CA LEU A 494 -8.01 6.27 5.54
C LEU A 494 -7.24 5.11 6.19
N TYR A 495 -7.63 4.71 7.39
CA TYR A 495 -6.93 3.70 8.21
C TYR A 495 -7.77 2.44 8.47
N GLY A 496 -9.06 2.45 8.13
CA GLY A 496 -9.95 1.33 8.35
C GLY A 496 -9.52 0.10 7.55
N ASP A 497 -9.45 -1.02 8.24
CA ASP A 497 -9.02 -2.32 7.74
C ASP A 497 -7.60 -2.33 7.10
N LEU A 498 -6.74 -1.37 7.50
CA LEU A 498 -5.35 -1.30 7.03
C LEU A 498 -4.61 -2.59 7.38
N CYS A 499 -4.12 -3.31 6.38
CA CYS A 499 -3.32 -4.53 6.54
C CYS A 499 -1.82 -4.22 6.41
N ILE A 500 -0.94 -5.18 6.75
CA ILE A 500 0.49 -5.08 6.40
C ILE A 500 0.65 -5.37 4.90
N PRO A 501 1.05 -4.37 4.08
CA PRO A 501 1.26 -4.57 2.66
C PRO A 501 2.45 -5.51 2.39
N GLU A 502 2.34 -6.34 1.35
CA GLU A 502 3.39 -7.30 0.99
C GLU A 502 4.71 -6.67 0.53
N ASN A 503 4.71 -5.36 0.26
CA ASN A 503 5.87 -4.57 -0.15
C ASN A 503 6.59 -3.87 1.02
N ILE A 504 6.26 -4.19 2.28
CA ILE A 504 6.93 -3.65 3.47
C ILE A 504 7.93 -4.66 4.04
N TYR A 505 9.14 -4.16 4.33
CA TYR A 505 10.25 -4.88 4.92
C TYR A 505 10.71 -4.18 6.20
N LEU A 506 10.65 -4.89 7.33
CA LEU A 506 10.97 -4.38 8.66
C LEU A 506 12.39 -4.82 9.04
N ILE A 507 13.25 -3.88 9.41
CA ILE A 507 14.64 -4.14 9.80
C ILE A 507 14.91 -3.48 11.15
N GLY A 508 15.29 -4.24 12.17
CA GLY A 508 15.69 -3.71 13.47
C GLY A 508 17.20 -3.70 13.63
N THR A 509 17.81 -2.58 14.03
CA THR A 509 19.23 -2.55 14.42
C THR A 509 19.36 -2.69 15.94
N VAL A 510 20.39 -3.41 16.38
CA VAL A 510 20.61 -3.75 17.79
C VAL A 510 22.08 -3.53 18.13
N ASN A 511 22.32 -2.81 19.22
CA ASN A 511 23.64 -2.64 19.82
C ASN A 511 23.88 -3.73 20.87
N MET A 512 24.95 -4.53 20.69
CA MET A 512 25.29 -5.72 21.50
C MET A 512 26.12 -5.37 22.76
N ASP A 513 26.80 -4.24 22.72
CA ASP A 513 27.71 -3.69 23.73
C ASP A 513 26.98 -3.05 24.92
N GLU A 514 25.77 -2.52 24.69
CA GLU A 514 24.98 -1.79 25.69
C GLU A 514 23.65 -2.47 26.05
N THR A 515 23.43 -3.73 25.62
CA THR A 515 22.10 -4.36 25.58
C THR A 515 21.31 -4.20 26.88
N THR A 516 20.21 -3.43 26.81
CA THR A 516 19.35 -3.13 27.95
C THR A 516 18.33 -4.25 28.21
N TYR A 517 17.79 -4.89 27.16
CA TYR A 517 16.84 -6.00 27.26
C TYR A 517 17.15 -7.13 26.26
N PRO A 518 17.20 -8.41 26.70
CA PRO A 518 17.36 -9.54 25.78
C PRO A 518 16.08 -9.80 24.98
N PHE A 519 16.24 -10.32 23.76
CA PHE A 519 15.10 -10.73 22.93
C PHE A 519 14.44 -12.01 23.45
N SER A 520 13.11 -12.02 23.51
CA SER A 520 12.38 -13.25 23.79
C SER A 520 12.33 -14.18 22.59
N LYS A 521 12.13 -15.48 22.86
CA LYS A 521 11.91 -16.51 21.82
C LYS A 521 10.79 -16.11 20.86
N LYS A 522 9.77 -15.38 21.33
CA LYS A 522 8.65 -14.88 20.51
C LYS A 522 9.16 -13.99 19.38
N VAL A 523 10.06 -13.04 19.66
CA VAL A 523 10.63 -12.16 18.64
C VAL A 523 11.55 -12.95 17.69
N LEU A 524 12.43 -13.78 18.25
CA LEU A 524 13.42 -14.55 17.48
C LEU A 524 12.79 -15.58 16.52
N ASP A 525 11.63 -16.16 16.87
CA ASP A 525 10.89 -17.06 15.97
C ASP A 525 10.38 -16.35 14.71
N ARG A 526 10.22 -15.02 14.76
CA ARG A 526 9.59 -14.20 13.73
C ARG A 526 10.61 -13.40 12.91
N ALA A 527 11.83 -13.20 13.41
CA ALA A 527 12.88 -12.43 12.75
C ALA A 527 14.07 -13.29 12.31
N ASN A 528 14.72 -12.97 11.20
CA ASN A 528 16.09 -13.44 10.92
C ASN A 528 17.08 -12.54 11.67
N THR A 529 18.04 -13.10 12.42
CA THR A 529 19.03 -12.31 13.16
C THR A 529 20.40 -12.44 12.52
N LEU A 530 20.89 -11.37 11.89
CA LEU A 530 22.25 -11.32 11.34
C LEU A 530 23.19 -10.65 12.32
N GLU A 531 24.31 -11.31 12.58
CA GLU A 531 25.39 -10.77 13.40
C GLU A 531 26.35 -9.93 12.54
N PHE A 532 26.62 -8.70 12.99
CA PHE A 532 27.43 -7.71 12.30
C PHE A 532 28.63 -7.34 13.19
N ASN A 533 29.68 -8.17 13.11
CA ASN A 533 30.88 -8.03 13.97
C ASN A 533 32.17 -7.73 13.20
N HIS A 534 32.13 -7.69 11.87
CA HIS A 534 33.32 -7.43 11.08
C HIS A 534 33.58 -5.93 10.99
N ILE A 535 34.61 -5.46 11.71
CA ILE A 535 35.12 -4.10 11.61
C ILE A 535 36.46 -4.18 10.89
N ASP A 536 36.48 -3.72 9.65
CA ASP A 536 37.72 -3.61 8.88
C ASP A 536 38.11 -2.15 8.72
N LEU A 537 38.93 -1.68 9.66
CA LEU A 537 39.43 -0.31 9.67
C LEU A 537 40.47 -0.05 8.56
N THR A 538 40.90 -1.09 7.84
CA THR A 538 41.86 -0.94 6.73
C THR A 538 41.17 -0.52 5.42
N GLN A 539 39.84 -0.52 5.39
CA GLN A 539 39.03 -0.01 4.30
C GLN A 539 39.04 1.52 4.32
N LEU A 540 39.98 2.09 3.57
CA LEU A 540 40.06 3.52 3.33
C LEU A 540 39.28 3.85 2.03
N PRO A 541 38.56 4.98 1.96
CA PRO A 541 37.88 5.42 0.73
C PRO A 541 38.79 5.66 -0.48
N TRP A 542 40.10 5.51 -0.29
CA TRP A 542 41.15 5.81 -1.27
C TRP A 542 42.15 4.65 -1.41
N SER A 543 41.79 3.43 -0.99
CA SER A 543 42.68 2.27 -1.15
C SER A 543 42.97 2.01 -2.63
N GLU A 544 44.25 1.83 -2.98
CA GLU A 544 44.73 1.64 -4.36
C GLU A 544 44.02 0.46 -5.05
N GLY A 545 43.28 0.75 -6.13
CA GLY A 545 42.52 -0.24 -6.90
C GLY A 545 41.22 0.27 -7.52
N ASP A 546 40.78 1.48 -7.17
CA ASP A 546 39.63 2.15 -7.79
C ASP A 546 40.01 2.68 -9.19
N GLU A 547 40.03 1.78 -10.18
CA GLU A 547 39.80 2.18 -11.56
C GLU A 547 38.46 2.96 -11.64
N GLU A 548 38.32 3.91 -12.57
CA GLU A 548 37.06 4.61 -12.86
C GLU A 548 35.97 3.58 -13.21
N GLN A 549 35.32 2.99 -12.19
CA GLN A 549 34.23 2.05 -12.38
C GLN A 549 33.01 2.85 -12.87
N GLU A 550 32.37 2.37 -13.93
CA GLU A 550 31.10 2.92 -14.39
C GLU A 550 30.11 3.00 -13.22
N ILE A 551 29.44 4.13 -13.07
CA ILE A 551 28.39 4.32 -12.07
C ILE A 551 27.34 3.24 -12.30
N VAL A 552 27.17 2.33 -11.33
CA VAL A 552 26.16 1.28 -11.42
C VAL A 552 24.82 1.92 -11.08
N GLU A 553 24.11 2.38 -12.11
CA GLU A 553 22.75 2.90 -11.98
C GLU A 553 21.78 1.71 -12.00
N ILE A 554 21.35 1.26 -10.81
CA ILE A 554 20.40 0.16 -10.68
C ILE A 554 19.00 0.73 -10.94
N ALA A 555 18.30 0.17 -11.93
CA ALA A 555 16.90 0.51 -12.16
C ALA A 555 16.05 0.13 -10.93
N PRO A 556 15.03 0.92 -10.55
CA PRO A 556 14.18 0.61 -9.40
C PRO A 556 13.66 -0.83 -9.45
N VAL A 557 13.93 -1.59 -8.39
CA VAL A 557 13.60 -3.02 -8.33
C VAL A 557 12.17 -3.19 -7.85
N SER A 558 11.42 -4.10 -8.50
CA SER A 558 10.07 -4.47 -8.06
C SER A 558 10.09 -5.12 -6.68
N GLN A 559 9.08 -4.84 -5.86
CA GLN A 559 8.88 -5.49 -4.57
C GLN A 559 8.88 -7.03 -4.68
N ARG A 560 8.45 -7.60 -5.83
CA ARG A 560 8.46 -9.05 -6.08
C ARG A 560 9.82 -9.70 -5.90
N PHE A 561 10.89 -8.92 -6.04
CA PHE A 561 12.27 -9.37 -5.83
C PHE A 561 12.48 -9.86 -4.40
N PHE A 562 11.83 -9.21 -3.45
CA PHE A 562 11.93 -9.47 -2.01
C PHE A 562 10.73 -10.25 -1.46
N ARG A 563 9.62 -10.34 -2.19
CA ARG A 563 8.45 -11.09 -1.74
C ARG A 563 8.78 -12.58 -1.59
N ALA A 564 8.30 -13.20 -0.52
CA ALA A 564 8.37 -14.65 -0.33
C ALA A 564 7.48 -15.39 -1.35
N ASP A 565 8.00 -16.47 -1.94
CA ASP A 565 7.24 -17.33 -2.86
C ASP A 565 6.43 -18.38 -2.07
N TYR A 566 6.93 -18.80 -0.91
CA TYR A 566 6.31 -19.80 -0.04
C TYR A 566 6.00 -19.22 1.35
N LEU A 567 4.78 -19.49 1.84
CA LEU A 567 4.37 -19.21 3.22
C LEU A 567 4.25 -20.46 4.09
N ASN A 568 3.93 -21.61 3.47
CA ASN A 568 3.76 -22.90 4.14
C ASN A 568 4.45 -24.00 3.34
N LEU A 569 5.07 -24.98 4.03
CA LEU A 569 5.77 -26.09 3.38
C LEU A 569 4.86 -26.94 2.46
N VAL A 570 3.55 -26.97 2.73
CA VAL A 570 2.57 -27.70 1.89
C VAL A 570 2.53 -27.16 0.46
N ASN A 571 2.92 -25.90 0.27
CA ASN A 571 2.88 -25.21 -1.03
C ASN A 571 4.21 -25.30 -1.78
N VAL A 572 5.21 -26.03 -1.25
CA VAL A 572 6.52 -26.17 -1.89
C VAL A 572 6.43 -27.12 -3.08
N ASP A 573 7.09 -26.73 -4.18
CA ASP A 573 7.13 -27.51 -5.41
C ASP A 573 7.75 -28.90 -5.21
N ALA A 574 7.34 -29.85 -6.04
CA ALA A 574 7.76 -31.25 -5.91
C ALA A 574 9.29 -31.42 -6.00
N GLU A 575 9.94 -30.60 -6.81
CA GLU A 575 11.39 -30.60 -7.05
C GLU A 575 12.18 -30.23 -5.78
N ASN A 576 11.64 -29.34 -4.95
CA ASN A 576 12.29 -28.86 -3.73
C ASN A 576 12.09 -29.80 -2.53
N LYS A 577 11.25 -30.84 -2.62
CA LYS A 577 10.94 -31.73 -1.50
C LYS A 577 12.14 -32.50 -0.98
N GLU A 578 13.06 -32.89 -1.86
CA GLU A 578 14.27 -33.61 -1.43
C GLU A 578 15.18 -32.71 -0.59
N LEU A 579 15.41 -31.46 -1.02
CA LEU A 579 16.15 -30.46 -0.25
C LEU A 579 15.49 -30.23 1.12
N VAL A 580 14.17 -30.01 1.16
CA VAL A 580 13.43 -29.82 2.41
C VAL A 580 13.62 -31.01 3.37
N ASN A 581 13.56 -32.24 2.86
CA ASN A 581 13.77 -33.44 3.68
C ASN A 581 15.20 -33.51 4.23
N ARG A 582 16.22 -33.24 3.41
CA ARG A 582 17.63 -33.22 3.85
C ARG A 582 17.86 -32.15 4.91
N THR A 583 17.39 -30.92 4.68
CA THR A 583 17.48 -29.80 5.63
C THR A 583 16.72 -30.09 6.93
N THR A 584 15.51 -30.66 6.84
CA THR A 584 14.72 -31.05 8.01
C THR A 584 15.42 -32.13 8.83
N ASN A 585 16.03 -33.14 8.19
CA ASN A 585 16.77 -34.18 8.90
C ASN A 585 17.98 -33.63 9.64
N LYS A 586 18.74 -32.69 9.03
CA LYS A 586 19.82 -31.96 9.69
C LYS A 586 19.29 -31.21 10.92
N LEU A 587 18.14 -30.53 10.79
CA LEU A 587 17.51 -29.79 11.88
C LEU A 587 17.01 -30.70 13.01
N VAL A 588 16.46 -31.87 12.70
CA VAL A 588 16.01 -32.86 13.70
C VAL A 588 17.17 -33.31 14.58
N ALA A 589 18.33 -33.60 14.00
CA ALA A 589 19.52 -33.97 14.76
C ALA A 589 19.97 -32.85 15.71
N ILE A 590 19.87 -31.59 15.28
CA ILE A 590 20.19 -30.42 16.12
C ILE A 590 19.13 -30.23 17.21
N ASN A 591 17.85 -30.45 16.90
CA ASN A 591 16.77 -30.29 17.85
C ASN A 591 16.86 -31.29 19.02
N GLN A 592 17.35 -32.50 18.76
CA GLN A 592 17.67 -33.49 19.81
C GLN A 592 18.77 -33.01 20.76
N ILE A 593 19.74 -32.24 20.27
CA ILE A 593 20.78 -31.64 21.12
C ILE A 593 20.19 -30.51 21.97
N LEU A 594 19.35 -29.65 21.38
CA LEU A 594 18.74 -28.49 22.05
C LEU A 594 17.72 -28.86 23.14
N GLU A 595 17.22 -30.10 23.14
CA GLU A 595 16.27 -30.62 24.12
C GLU A 595 16.81 -30.54 25.56
N GLU A 596 18.11 -30.73 25.75
CA GLU A 596 18.76 -30.69 27.08
C GLU A 596 18.62 -29.35 27.81
N ILE A 597 18.39 -28.27 27.07
CA ILE A 597 18.22 -26.91 27.61
C ILE A 597 16.85 -26.32 27.30
N HIS A 598 15.90 -27.15 26.84
CA HIS A 598 14.56 -26.72 26.40
C HIS A 598 14.61 -25.55 25.38
N ALA A 599 15.61 -25.57 24.49
CA ALA A 599 15.78 -24.57 23.42
C ALA A 599 15.30 -25.07 22.05
N GLN A 600 14.53 -26.16 22.03
CA GLN A 600 13.98 -26.78 20.83
C GLN A 600 13.27 -25.78 19.92
N VAL A 601 13.27 -26.09 18.63
CA VAL A 601 12.65 -25.30 17.58
C VAL A 601 11.38 -25.96 17.06
N GLY A 602 10.39 -25.13 16.74
CA GLY A 602 9.11 -25.56 16.19
C GLY A 602 9.07 -25.53 14.66
N PHE A 603 7.90 -25.88 14.12
CA PHE A 603 7.66 -25.94 12.66
C PHE A 603 7.98 -24.63 11.93
N ARG A 604 7.69 -23.48 12.54
CA ARG A 604 7.96 -22.18 11.93
C ARG A 604 9.44 -21.97 11.59
N ILE A 605 10.34 -22.39 12.47
CA ILE A 605 11.78 -22.27 12.23
C ILE A 605 12.21 -23.24 11.15
N ARG A 606 11.72 -24.49 11.19
CA ARG A 606 11.96 -25.47 10.12
C ARG A 606 11.57 -24.91 8.75
N ASP A 607 10.37 -24.35 8.64
CA ASP A 607 9.85 -23.81 7.39
C ASP A 607 10.72 -22.65 6.91
N THR A 608 11.10 -21.74 7.82
CA THR A 608 12.01 -20.62 7.52
C THR A 608 13.37 -21.09 6.99
N ILE A 609 14.00 -22.04 7.68
CA ILE A 609 15.31 -22.60 7.28
C ILE A 609 15.18 -23.29 5.92
N SER A 610 14.08 -24.01 5.69
CA SER A 610 13.83 -24.72 4.43
C SER A 610 13.64 -23.75 3.26
N PHE A 611 12.83 -22.71 3.43
CA PHE A 611 12.62 -21.69 2.40
C PHE A 611 13.91 -20.93 2.10
N TYR A 612 14.69 -20.59 3.12
CA TYR A 612 16.00 -19.97 2.94
C TYR A 612 16.93 -20.87 2.10
N SER A 613 17.01 -22.17 2.41
CA SER A 613 17.81 -23.13 1.62
C SER A 613 17.32 -23.24 0.18
N ILE A 614 15.99 -23.24 -0.05
CA ILE A 614 15.42 -23.27 -1.40
C ILE A 614 15.85 -22.05 -2.19
N TYR A 615 15.70 -20.84 -1.63
CA TYR A 615 16.09 -19.61 -2.33
C TYR A 615 17.61 -19.53 -2.57
N ALA A 616 18.41 -19.99 -1.61
CA ALA A 616 19.86 -20.06 -1.75
C ALA A 616 20.29 -20.93 -2.93
N GLU A 617 19.71 -22.14 -3.07
CA GLU A 617 20.01 -23.08 -4.15
C GLU A 617 19.41 -22.61 -5.48
N ARG A 618 18.13 -22.20 -5.50
CA ARG A 618 17.40 -21.76 -6.71
C ARG A 618 18.08 -20.59 -7.40
N PHE A 619 18.51 -19.58 -6.65
CA PHE A 619 19.23 -18.42 -7.20
C PHE A 619 20.75 -18.64 -7.24
N GLY A 620 21.22 -19.80 -6.76
CA GLY A 620 22.63 -20.16 -6.55
C GLY A 620 23.45 -19.01 -5.96
N LEU A 621 22.93 -18.43 -4.88
CA LEU A 621 23.60 -17.39 -4.11
C LEU A 621 24.55 -18.01 -3.08
N LEU A 622 24.20 -19.19 -2.56
CA LEU A 622 24.97 -19.88 -1.53
C LEU A 622 24.93 -21.40 -1.75
N PRO A 623 26.05 -22.11 -1.52
CA PRO A 623 26.06 -23.57 -1.39
C PRO A 623 25.18 -24.05 -0.22
N GLU A 624 24.66 -25.29 -0.32
CA GLU A 624 23.74 -25.88 0.67
C GLU A 624 24.29 -25.84 2.10
N ASP A 625 25.56 -26.24 2.30
CA ASP A 625 26.15 -26.29 3.64
C ASP A 625 26.46 -24.89 4.21
N GLU A 626 26.79 -23.91 3.37
CA GLU A 626 26.99 -22.52 3.78
C GLU A 626 25.65 -21.84 4.13
N ALA A 627 24.61 -22.08 3.34
CA ALA A 627 23.25 -21.63 3.64
C ALA A 627 22.75 -22.22 4.97
N PHE A 628 23.02 -23.50 5.23
CA PHE A 628 22.67 -24.14 6.49
C PHE A 628 23.48 -23.58 7.67
N ASP A 629 24.78 -23.36 7.51
CA ASP A 629 25.64 -22.73 8.53
C ASP A 629 25.08 -21.37 8.97
N LEU A 630 24.74 -20.51 8.01
CA LEU A 630 24.14 -19.21 8.29
C LEU A 630 22.79 -19.36 8.99
N GLN A 631 21.96 -20.36 8.65
CA GLN A 631 20.70 -20.57 9.35
C GLN A 631 20.89 -21.08 10.79
N LEU A 632 21.92 -21.88 11.06
CA LEU A 632 22.30 -22.22 12.43
C LEU A 632 22.65 -20.96 13.22
N LEU A 633 23.51 -20.12 12.66
CA LEU A 633 23.93 -18.86 13.27
C LEU A 633 22.76 -17.90 13.53
N GLN A 634 21.80 -17.79 12.60
CA GLN A 634 20.73 -16.79 12.65
C GLN A 634 19.47 -17.25 13.41
N LYS A 635 19.22 -18.56 13.50
CA LYS A 635 17.96 -19.10 14.09
C LYS A 635 18.15 -19.96 15.32
N ILE A 636 19.27 -20.67 15.40
CA ILE A 636 19.49 -21.66 16.45
C ILE A 636 20.32 -21.07 17.57
N LEU A 637 21.51 -20.59 17.25
CA LEU A 637 22.47 -20.05 18.20
C LEU A 637 21.93 -18.88 19.05
N PRO A 638 21.11 -17.94 18.52
CA PRO A 638 20.58 -16.82 19.30
C PRO A 638 19.65 -17.22 20.45
N ARG A 639 19.18 -18.48 20.46
CA ARG A 639 18.33 -19.05 21.51
C ARG A 639 19.13 -19.60 22.70
N ILE A 640 20.44 -19.78 22.53
CA ILE A 640 21.29 -20.43 23.53
C ILE A 640 21.85 -19.37 24.46
N GLN A 641 21.49 -19.45 25.73
CA GLN A 641 22.00 -18.59 26.79
C GLN A 641 21.93 -19.30 28.15
N GLY A 642 22.84 -18.94 29.06
CA GLY A 642 22.84 -19.43 30.43
C GLY A 642 24.23 -19.71 30.99
N SER A 643 24.26 -20.14 32.24
CA SER A 643 25.48 -20.48 33.02
C SER A 643 25.57 -21.98 33.39
N HIS A 644 24.57 -22.78 33.04
CA HIS A 644 24.46 -24.17 33.50
C HIS A 644 25.37 -25.12 32.70
N GLN A 645 25.83 -26.20 33.34
CA GLN A 645 26.64 -27.23 32.69
C GLN A 645 25.93 -27.92 31.51
N SER A 646 24.60 -27.95 31.50
CA SER A 646 23.80 -28.42 30.35
C SER A 646 24.05 -27.55 29.11
N VAL A 647 24.18 -26.22 29.27
CA VAL A 647 24.50 -25.30 28.17
C VAL A 647 25.88 -25.63 27.60
N ARG A 648 26.89 -25.87 28.47
CA ARG A 648 28.23 -26.30 28.04
C ARG A 648 28.17 -27.57 27.18
N ARG A 649 27.42 -28.58 27.63
CA ARG A 649 27.27 -29.84 26.89
C ARG A 649 26.62 -29.63 25.53
N VAL A 650 25.58 -28.80 25.46
CA VAL A 650 24.91 -28.43 24.21
C VAL A 650 25.88 -27.72 23.26
N LEU A 651 26.64 -26.73 23.73
CA LEU A 651 27.64 -26.02 22.91
C LEU A 651 28.69 -26.98 22.35
N LEU A 652 29.21 -27.90 23.17
CA LEU A 652 30.18 -28.91 22.73
C LEU A 652 29.59 -29.87 21.69
N LYS A 653 28.35 -30.33 21.89
CA LYS A 653 27.64 -31.20 20.94
C LYS A 653 27.37 -30.50 19.62
N LEU A 654 26.95 -29.23 19.63
CA LEU A 654 26.75 -28.44 18.42
C LEU A 654 28.08 -28.15 17.71
N LEU A 655 29.13 -27.83 18.45
CA LEU A 655 30.47 -27.61 17.88
C LEU A 655 30.98 -28.87 17.18
N LYS A 656 30.72 -30.05 17.77
CA LYS A 656 31.01 -31.35 17.12
C LYS A 656 30.24 -31.56 15.82
N VAL A 657 29.01 -31.08 15.70
CA VAL A 657 28.27 -31.14 14.43
C VAL A 657 28.88 -30.21 13.38
N CYS A 658 29.47 -29.09 13.80
CA CYS A 658 30.07 -28.11 12.90
C CYS A 658 31.49 -28.49 12.44
N LEU A 659 32.24 -29.25 13.25
CA LEU A 659 33.59 -29.71 12.93
C LEU A 659 33.53 -31.03 12.16
N GLU A 660 34.19 -31.09 11.01
CA GLU A 660 34.20 -32.28 10.17
C GLU A 660 35.24 -33.30 10.66
N GLY A 661 34.84 -34.57 10.85
CA GLY A 661 35.78 -35.67 11.08
C GLY A 661 36.49 -35.76 12.44
N GLU A 662 36.34 -34.79 13.35
CA GLU A 662 36.97 -34.85 14.68
C GLU A 662 36.15 -35.69 15.67
N SER A 663 36.76 -36.75 16.23
CA SER A 663 36.17 -37.55 17.31
C SER A 663 36.22 -36.78 18.63
N LEU A 664 35.39 -35.75 18.78
CA LEU A 664 35.26 -35.03 20.05
C LEU A 664 34.56 -35.93 21.07
N LYS A 665 35.32 -36.33 22.10
CA LYS A 665 34.80 -36.96 23.31
C LYS A 665 34.27 -35.87 24.21
N VAL A 666 32.98 -35.58 24.07
CA VAL A 666 32.29 -34.51 24.83
C VAL A 666 32.55 -34.61 26.33
N ASN A 667 32.62 -35.83 26.88
CA ASN A 667 32.84 -36.05 28.31
C ASN A 667 34.24 -35.62 28.79
N ASP A 668 35.26 -35.70 27.95
CA ASP A 668 36.65 -35.34 28.32
C ASP A 668 36.86 -33.82 28.29
N LEU A 669 35.97 -33.09 27.61
CA LEU A 669 36.01 -31.63 27.41
C LEU A 669 35.01 -30.88 28.31
N LEU A 670 34.32 -31.60 29.20
CA LEU A 670 33.40 -31.01 30.18
C LEU A 670 34.13 -30.23 31.28
N ASP A 671 35.39 -30.56 31.53
CA ASP A 671 36.21 -29.92 32.56
C ASP A 671 37.10 -28.80 32.00
N ASP A 672 37.69 -29.00 30.80
CA ASP A 672 38.50 -27.99 30.10
C ASP A 672 38.30 -28.10 28.58
N ALA A 673 37.78 -27.04 27.96
CA ALA A 673 37.60 -26.93 26.51
C ALA A 673 38.52 -25.88 25.87
N SER A 674 39.52 -25.39 26.60
CA SER A 674 40.48 -24.38 26.15
C SER A 674 41.20 -24.74 24.86
N SER A 675 41.48 -26.03 24.67
CA SER A 675 42.08 -26.57 23.44
C SER A 675 41.23 -26.32 22.18
N LEU A 676 39.91 -26.17 22.30
CA LEU A 676 39.00 -25.99 21.17
C LEU A 676 38.89 -24.53 20.74
N TYR A 677 38.67 -23.60 21.68
CA TYR A 677 38.53 -22.18 21.33
C TYR A 677 39.89 -21.48 21.15
N SER A 678 40.98 -22.01 21.72
CA SER A 678 42.34 -21.46 21.49
C SER A 678 42.83 -21.64 20.05
N ARG A 679 42.19 -22.52 19.26
CA ARG A 679 42.45 -22.68 17.82
C ARG A 679 41.83 -21.54 16.99
N TRP A 680 40.85 -20.84 17.53
CA TRP A 680 40.15 -19.72 16.88
C TRP A 680 40.64 -18.33 17.35
N GLY A 681 41.75 -18.28 18.09
CA GLY A 681 42.38 -17.03 18.55
C GLY A 681 43.07 -16.26 17.41
N ALA A 682 43.24 -14.94 17.60
CA ALA A 682 43.87 -14.06 16.62
C ALA A 682 45.26 -14.57 16.18
N GLY A 683 45.48 -14.69 14.85
CA GLY A 683 46.76 -15.10 14.26
C GLY A 683 46.95 -16.59 14.01
N LYS A 684 45.91 -17.43 14.15
CA LYS A 684 45.96 -18.88 13.83
C LYS A 684 45.03 -19.22 12.66
N GLU A 685 45.40 -20.23 11.86
CA GLU A 685 44.52 -20.79 10.82
C GLU A 685 43.30 -21.46 11.47
N ALA A 686 42.11 -21.06 11.02
CA ALA A 686 40.86 -21.65 11.48
C ALA A 686 40.83 -23.15 11.14
N PRO A 687 40.34 -24.02 12.04
CA PRO A 687 40.23 -25.44 11.76
C PRO A 687 39.25 -25.69 10.60
N ALA A 688 39.53 -26.72 9.80
CA ALA A 688 38.59 -27.18 8.78
C ALA A 688 37.26 -27.55 9.45
N ALA A 689 36.19 -26.87 9.03
CA ALA A 689 34.87 -27.00 9.61
C ALA A 689 33.85 -27.09 8.49
N LYS A 690 32.88 -27.99 8.65
CA LYS A 690 31.73 -28.09 7.75
C LYS A 690 30.86 -26.83 7.83
N TYR A 691 30.71 -26.29 9.04
CA TYR A 691 29.94 -25.08 9.35
C TYR A 691 30.85 -24.06 10.07
N PRO A 692 31.72 -23.35 9.32
CA PRO A 692 32.79 -22.51 9.89
C PRO A 692 32.28 -21.31 10.70
N GLN A 693 31.21 -20.64 10.28
CA GLN A 693 30.68 -19.45 10.96
C GLN A 693 30.06 -19.84 12.31
N SER A 694 29.23 -20.88 12.32
CA SER A 694 28.65 -21.42 13.55
C SER A 694 29.72 -22.00 14.47
N ALA A 695 30.73 -22.70 13.95
CA ALA A 695 31.84 -23.22 14.75
C ALA A 695 32.60 -22.10 15.47
N ARG A 696 32.92 -21.00 14.76
CA ARG A 696 33.58 -19.82 15.33
C ARG A 696 32.75 -19.22 16.47
N LYS A 697 31.45 -19.02 16.26
CA LYS A 697 30.57 -18.43 17.27
C LYS A 697 30.38 -19.36 18.48
N LEU A 698 30.24 -20.67 18.27
CA LEU A 698 30.15 -21.66 19.35
C LEU A 698 31.43 -21.70 20.19
N ALA A 699 32.60 -21.64 19.54
CA ALA A 699 33.88 -21.57 20.24
C ALA A 699 33.99 -20.30 21.11
N PHE A 700 33.54 -19.15 20.59
CA PHE A 700 33.47 -17.90 21.35
C PHE A 700 32.51 -18.00 22.55
N MET A 701 31.31 -18.55 22.35
CA MET A 701 30.33 -18.74 23.43
C MET A 701 30.84 -19.70 24.51
N LEU A 702 31.59 -20.74 24.12
CA LEU A 702 32.18 -21.70 25.03
C LEU A 702 33.30 -21.07 25.88
N ARG A 703 34.18 -20.28 25.25
CA ARG A 703 35.21 -19.51 25.94
C ARG A 703 34.62 -18.61 27.03
N ARG A 704 33.55 -17.87 26.71
CA ARG A 704 32.87 -17.00 27.68
C ARG A 704 32.23 -17.78 28.82
N LEU A 705 31.64 -18.94 28.53
CA LEU A 705 31.06 -19.78 29.58
C LEU A 705 32.13 -20.24 30.58
N GLU A 706 33.36 -20.47 30.14
CA GLU A 706 34.49 -20.82 31.01
C GLU A 706 35.10 -19.62 31.73
N GLU A 707 35.32 -18.50 31.04
CA GLU A 707 35.97 -17.29 31.59
C GLU A 707 35.02 -16.48 32.48
N ASP A 708 33.79 -16.23 32.02
CA ASP A 708 32.80 -15.35 32.67
C ASP A 708 31.74 -16.12 33.48
N GLY A 709 31.68 -17.45 33.35
CA GLY A 709 30.67 -18.29 34.00
C GLY A 709 29.25 -18.16 33.41
N PHE A 710 29.07 -17.36 32.36
CA PHE A 710 27.81 -17.16 31.65
C PHE A 710 28.08 -16.95 30.16
N THR A 711 27.18 -17.43 29.32
CA THR A 711 27.25 -17.21 27.87
C THR A 711 25.91 -16.83 27.28
N SER A 712 25.94 -15.97 26.29
CA SER A 712 24.79 -15.57 25.49
C SER A 712 25.29 -15.22 24.10
N PHE A 713 24.48 -15.54 23.08
CA PHE A 713 24.75 -15.12 21.72
C PHE A 713 24.89 -13.61 21.58
N TRP A 714 24.15 -12.86 22.40
CA TRP A 714 23.99 -11.41 22.33
C TRP A 714 25.10 -10.61 23.03
N LEU A 715 25.98 -11.29 23.75
CA LEU A 715 27.08 -10.63 24.44
C LEU A 715 28.32 -10.67 23.53
N SER A 716 28.73 -9.50 23.03
CA SER A 716 30.00 -9.32 22.30
C SER A 716 31.20 -9.28 23.23
#